data_AF-A0A0C3BUJ2-F1
#
_entry.id   AF-A0A0C3BUJ2-F1
#
_cell.length_a   1.000
_cell.length_b   1.000
_cell.length_c   1.000
_cell.angle_alpha   90.00
_cell.angle_beta   90.00
_cell.angle_gamma   90.00
#
_symmetry.space_group_name_H-M   'P 1'
#
loop_
_entity.id
_entity.type
_entity.pdbx_description
1 polymer ?
#
loop_
_entity_poly.entity_id
_entity_poly.type
_entity_poly.pdbx_seq_one_letter_code
_entity_poly.pdbx_strand_id
1 'polypeptide(L)'
;MNIGGQITVRDTEESSVFVKGPKEPVRKADAEHDITIQILQTTSNHPILVAKAIFRNWTGISLETLSLDCIANPYGPLHAAMITKNASWMNQFVAVQEGPTWTLATTGDAQDTNKEFVCAFQGIICNVDLPPFTEKIGASSVHVRHLRQSVSLTGFNTSTFETVCENIAAIHDFFASFIGKDSLQELTSIGRFEDHRCIDTSNRYFTSRRQGTSGPKEIPLKPDVDPHGYLMAAAGTALYHSEENEVYYYERVVKDDGDDYRFIPTKPITFRQGDIVEVQVTFALLPLRDNKYKLSLILRSVSLLEAKYSQRAIMKHILQASAPKKVITLKRKVGYTDEEIGTTRARLARMEVTDREEAEVSSQAIGMTKIAKHLIVEHSMFDATALNPVRELLTAANFSPLILGQRDAPVPPPNVQKLNSSLGGDTEEQSTPEAIDKQVEANAEQAAKDWLEFTPRYRIPGVKLTELRKRGKNLKDDIDLADATIALMKDWPVDACSARLVDDESEETLVCVFSYRMPAENAVQCSEENEDEDSNSKNKHPCPNYPGSHGRTLRDVKTAPKCHWDGIPTDMLQRYHEITQELHSLMPPHVNKRDIRHPSETVMTYTHQALQEGPEYVRDGVGEQAHKNHRMTPSKDMIEKGSCGSAVEVKRYFIATRPVALHLSKCFEVAFPQYYIQYKAGFKAGVWMTEDPGPWLGRAIVWKLQVKTHMDGLDDGPTAIFNMGDYTGGELYLPDLKVKLEYKPGSLIIFLSGQLYHCVGEWKPAKQVKTAPVTTGRVGNVFFFPRESLEKLTGKNEGWNVNTLSGKGLDVGKN
;
A
#
# COMPACT_ATOMS: atom_id res chain seq x y z
N MET A 1 61.53 15.62 20.56
CA MET A 1 61.19 17.04 20.81
C MET A 1 60.06 17.42 19.86
N ASN A 2 59.01 18.06 20.37
CA ASN A 2 57.85 18.46 19.56
C ASN A 2 58.16 19.71 18.73
N ILE A 3 57.68 19.73 17.48
CA ILE A 3 57.40 20.98 16.76
C ILE A 3 56.02 20.81 16.12
N GLY A 4 55.02 21.51 16.67
CA GLY A 4 53.72 21.69 16.04
C GLY A 4 53.68 23.04 15.31
N GLY A 5 52.98 23.10 14.18
CA GLY A 5 52.74 24.34 13.44
C GLY A 5 51.24 24.56 13.26
N GLN A 6 50.70 25.61 13.87
CA GLN A 6 49.38 26.12 13.53
C GLN A 6 49.45 26.85 12.18
N ILE A 7 48.41 26.72 11.36
CA ILE A 7 48.19 27.59 10.20
C ILE A 7 46.88 28.34 10.43
N THR A 8 46.95 29.67 10.37
CA THR A 8 45.82 30.58 10.50
C THR A 8 45.04 30.68 9.20
N VAL A 9 43.72 30.70 9.31
CA VAL A 9 42.80 31.00 8.20
C VAL A 9 42.87 32.50 7.89
N ARG A 10 42.78 32.86 6.60
CA ARG A 10 42.48 34.22 6.13
C ARG A 10 41.18 34.19 5.34
N ASP A 11 40.26 35.07 5.70
CA ASP A 11 39.10 35.40 4.87
C ASP A 11 39.54 36.23 3.67
N THR A 12 38.92 35.97 2.51
CA THR A 12 38.90 36.88 1.36
C THR A 12 37.50 36.90 0.77
N GLU A 13 36.88 38.07 0.77
CA GLU A 13 35.63 38.34 0.08
C GLU A 13 35.83 38.27 -1.45
N GLU A 14 34.91 37.65 -2.18
CA GLU A 14 34.80 37.85 -3.63
C GLU A 14 33.39 38.27 -4.02
N SER A 15 33.30 39.49 -4.55
CA SER A 15 32.11 40.05 -5.19
C SER A 15 32.00 39.55 -6.64
N SER A 16 30.90 38.89 -7.00
CA SER A 16 30.64 38.46 -8.38
C SER A 16 29.77 39.45 -9.15
N VAL A 17 30.12 39.65 -10.43
CA VAL A 17 29.60 40.72 -11.30
C VAL A 17 28.44 40.23 -12.17
N PHE A 18 27.38 41.04 -12.27
CA PHE A 18 26.26 40.80 -13.19
C PHE A 18 26.67 40.98 -14.66
N VAL A 19 26.39 39.97 -15.50
CA VAL A 19 26.38 40.08 -16.97
C VAL A 19 25.02 39.62 -17.49
N LYS A 20 24.33 40.48 -18.25
CA LYS A 20 23.04 40.18 -18.90
C LYS A 20 23.26 39.71 -20.34
N GLY A 21 22.72 38.54 -20.69
CA GLY A 21 22.50 38.08 -22.07
C GLY A 21 21.01 38.16 -22.48
N PRO A 22 20.67 38.18 -23.78
CA PRO A 22 19.35 38.59 -24.27
C PRO A 22 18.29 37.48 -24.27
N LYS A 23 17.02 37.89 -24.30
CA LYS A 23 15.84 37.01 -24.45
C LYS A 23 15.42 36.92 -25.92
N GLU A 24 15.15 35.72 -26.41
CA GLU A 24 14.34 35.49 -27.62
C GLU A 24 12.93 34.96 -27.25
N PRO A 25 11.89 35.25 -28.04
CA PRO A 25 10.53 34.77 -27.80
C PRO A 25 10.20 33.51 -28.62
N VAL A 26 9.87 32.40 -27.95
CA VAL A 26 9.34 31.20 -28.61
C VAL A 26 7.84 31.38 -28.91
N ARG A 27 7.43 31.04 -30.14
CA ARG A 27 6.04 31.12 -30.62
C ARG A 27 5.15 30.09 -29.93
N LYS A 28 3.94 30.49 -29.54
CA LYS A 28 2.85 29.55 -29.27
C LYS A 28 2.30 29.01 -30.59
N ALA A 29 1.95 27.73 -30.61
CA ALA A 29 1.10 27.12 -31.63
C ALA A 29 -0.14 26.60 -30.92
N ASP A 30 -1.31 27.03 -31.38
CA ASP A 30 -2.60 26.59 -30.83
C ASP A 30 -3.01 25.26 -31.50
N ALA A 31 -3.55 24.34 -30.69
CA ALA A 31 -4.17 23.11 -31.17
C ALA A 31 -5.39 22.80 -30.30
N GLU A 32 -6.56 23.27 -30.73
CA GLU A 32 -7.84 22.87 -30.15
C GLU A 32 -8.11 21.40 -30.49
N HIS A 33 -8.58 20.61 -29.52
CA HIS A 33 -9.28 19.34 -29.76
C HIS A 33 -10.52 19.31 -28.87
N ASP A 34 -11.68 19.25 -29.52
CA ASP A 34 -12.99 19.32 -28.92
C ASP A 34 -13.39 17.95 -28.35
N ILE A 35 -13.83 17.87 -27.08
CA ILE A 35 -14.35 16.64 -26.47
C ILE A 35 -15.76 16.92 -25.94
N THR A 36 -16.75 16.43 -26.68
CA THR A 36 -18.16 16.50 -26.28
C THR A 36 -18.47 15.41 -25.25
N ILE A 37 -18.84 15.80 -24.02
CA ILE A 37 -19.38 14.90 -22.99
C ILE A 37 -20.86 15.21 -22.77
N GLN A 38 -21.74 14.24 -23.03
CA GLN A 38 -23.15 14.33 -22.65
C GLN A 38 -23.30 14.06 -21.14
N ILE A 39 -23.95 14.97 -20.42
CA ILE A 39 -24.30 14.81 -19.00
C ILE A 39 -25.82 14.79 -18.85
N LEU A 40 -26.36 13.69 -18.33
CA LEU A 40 -27.77 13.57 -17.96
C LEU A 40 -28.07 14.44 -16.73
N GLN A 41 -28.99 15.39 -16.88
CA GLN A 41 -29.45 16.25 -15.79
C GLN A 41 -30.48 15.54 -14.91
N THR A 42 -30.35 15.65 -13.59
CA THR A 42 -31.43 15.40 -12.64
C THR A 42 -31.66 16.66 -11.79
N THR A 43 -32.92 17.06 -11.66
CA THR A 43 -33.32 18.36 -11.09
C THR A 43 -34.00 18.19 -9.74
N SER A 44 -33.27 18.35 -8.64
CA SER A 44 -33.84 18.36 -7.29
C SER A 44 -32.95 19.12 -6.29
N ASN A 45 -33.51 20.14 -5.62
CA ASN A 45 -32.81 20.98 -4.64
C ASN A 45 -32.85 20.37 -3.22
N HIS A 46 -32.61 19.07 -3.07
CA HIS A 46 -32.65 18.42 -1.75
C HIS A 46 -31.27 18.40 -1.09
N PRO A 47 -31.08 18.85 0.17
CA PRO A 47 -29.77 18.82 0.86
C PRO A 47 -29.12 17.43 0.89
N ILE A 48 -29.93 16.39 1.01
CA ILE A 48 -29.51 14.97 0.96
C ILE A 48 -28.85 14.60 -0.38
N LEU A 49 -29.26 15.22 -1.49
CA LEU A 49 -28.63 14.98 -2.81
C LEU A 49 -27.31 15.73 -2.95
N VAL A 50 -27.14 16.88 -2.28
CA VAL A 50 -25.85 17.57 -2.19
C VAL A 50 -24.86 16.72 -1.40
N ALA A 51 -25.26 16.19 -0.23
CA ALA A 51 -24.45 15.23 0.51
C ALA A 51 -24.08 14.00 -0.35
N LYS A 52 -25.06 13.37 -1.03
CA LYS A 52 -24.81 12.25 -1.95
C LYS A 52 -23.86 12.59 -3.10
N ALA A 53 -23.90 13.80 -3.64
CA ALA A 53 -22.97 14.25 -4.68
C ALA A 53 -21.56 14.52 -4.13
N ILE A 54 -21.44 14.99 -2.89
CA ILE A 54 -20.17 15.14 -2.18
C ILE A 54 -19.55 13.75 -1.94
N PHE A 55 -20.32 12.80 -1.41
CA PHE A 55 -19.83 11.45 -1.07
C PHE A 55 -19.60 10.53 -2.30
N ARG A 56 -20.41 10.61 -3.36
CA ARG A 56 -20.12 9.90 -4.63
C ARG A 56 -18.85 10.38 -5.34
N ASN A 57 -18.38 11.60 -5.05
CA ASN A 57 -17.09 12.10 -5.54
C ASN A 57 -15.92 11.76 -4.59
N TRP A 58 -16.19 11.19 -3.40
CA TRP A 58 -15.17 10.71 -2.47
C TRP A 58 -14.73 9.27 -2.77
N THR A 59 -15.59 8.42 -3.35
CA THR A 59 -15.26 7.00 -3.63
C THR A 59 -14.12 6.80 -4.64
N GLY A 60 -13.66 7.87 -5.31
CA GLY A 60 -12.47 7.89 -6.16
C GLY A 60 -11.18 8.37 -5.46
N ILE A 61 -11.26 8.77 -4.19
CA ILE A 61 -10.10 8.98 -3.32
C ILE A 61 -9.91 7.68 -2.54
N SER A 62 -8.73 7.04 -2.63
CA SER A 62 -8.50 5.83 -1.83
C SER A 62 -8.63 6.16 -0.35
N LEU A 63 -9.58 5.51 0.33
CA LEU A 63 -9.78 5.59 1.77
C LEU A 63 -8.51 5.19 2.55
N GLU A 64 -7.60 4.43 1.94
CA GLU A 64 -6.31 4.06 2.52
C GLU A 64 -5.36 5.28 2.68
N THR A 65 -5.54 6.36 1.91
CA THR A 65 -4.83 7.64 2.15
C THR A 65 -5.41 8.47 3.29
N LEU A 66 -6.62 8.12 3.75
CA LEU A 66 -7.21 8.64 4.99
C LEU A 66 -6.88 7.67 6.13
N SER A 67 -5.60 7.60 6.49
CA SER A 67 -5.14 6.83 7.64
C SER A 67 -5.68 7.41 8.94
N LEU A 68 -6.86 6.93 9.35
CA LEU A 68 -7.41 7.06 10.72
C LEU A 68 -6.57 6.25 11.73
N ASP A 69 -5.58 5.49 11.25
CA ASP A 69 -4.58 4.77 12.05
C ASP A 69 -3.42 5.70 12.47
N CYS A 70 -3.26 6.84 11.80
CA CYS A 70 -2.24 7.83 12.09
C CYS A 70 -2.75 8.88 13.08
N ILE A 71 -2.07 8.94 14.23
CA ILE A 71 -2.18 9.88 15.38
C ILE A 71 -2.78 9.20 16.61
N ALA A 72 -2.02 8.27 17.18
CA ALA A 72 -2.00 8.14 18.63
C ALA A 72 -1.34 9.41 19.19
N ASN A 73 -2.11 10.36 19.70
CA ASN A 73 -1.58 11.46 20.49
C ASN A 73 -0.99 10.87 21.79
N PRO A 74 0.35 10.85 21.98
CA PRO A 74 0.95 10.22 23.16
C PRO A 74 0.67 10.99 24.46
N TYR A 75 0.08 12.18 24.35
CA TYR A 75 -0.35 13.06 25.44
C TYR A 75 -1.88 13.23 25.50
N GLY A 76 -2.64 12.46 24.71
CA GLY A 76 -4.10 12.51 24.64
C GLY A 76 -4.81 11.39 25.41
N PRO A 77 -6.16 11.41 25.46
CA PRO A 77 -6.94 10.30 26.01
C PRO A 77 -6.71 9.00 25.24
N LEU A 78 -6.97 7.85 25.89
CA LEU A 78 -6.83 6.55 25.25
C LEU A 78 -7.69 6.45 23.99
N HIS A 79 -7.09 6.09 22.85
CA HIS A 79 -7.84 5.89 21.61
C HIS A 79 -8.77 4.67 21.73
N ALA A 80 -10.03 4.81 21.35
CA ALA A 80 -11.08 3.82 21.65
C ALA A 80 -10.79 2.44 21.03
N ALA A 81 -10.11 2.38 19.88
CA ALA A 81 -9.67 1.12 19.26
C ALA A 81 -8.65 0.32 20.09
N MET A 82 -8.04 0.92 21.10
CA MET A 82 -7.03 0.28 21.97
C MET A 82 -7.63 -0.36 23.23
N ILE A 83 -8.88 -0.01 23.59
CA ILE A 83 -9.50 -0.39 24.88
C ILE A 83 -9.45 -1.92 25.12
N THR A 84 -9.87 -2.72 24.14
CA THR A 84 -9.99 -4.18 24.29
C THR A 84 -8.71 -4.96 23.96
N LYS A 85 -7.65 -4.30 23.45
CA LYS A 85 -6.40 -4.98 23.03
C LYS A 85 -5.68 -5.66 24.18
N ASN A 86 -5.91 -5.23 25.42
CA ASN A 86 -5.49 -5.94 26.61
C ASN A 86 -6.59 -6.92 27.04
N ALA A 87 -6.30 -8.23 27.09
CA ALA A 87 -7.24 -9.25 27.55
C ALA A 87 -7.76 -9.05 28.99
N SER A 88 -7.10 -8.19 29.78
CA SER A 88 -7.50 -7.79 31.14
C SER A 88 -8.17 -6.41 31.23
N TRP A 89 -8.58 -5.78 30.11
CA TRP A 89 -9.11 -4.42 30.08
C TRP A 89 -10.26 -4.18 31.08
N MET A 90 -11.17 -5.15 31.25
CA MET A 90 -12.29 -5.06 32.20
C MET A 90 -11.84 -4.84 33.66
N ASN A 91 -10.61 -5.21 34.03
CA ASN A 91 -10.07 -5.00 35.39
C ASN A 91 -9.60 -3.55 35.63
N GLN A 92 -9.47 -2.75 34.55
CA GLN A 92 -9.03 -1.34 34.59
C GLN A 92 -10.20 -0.36 34.67
N PHE A 93 -11.44 -0.85 34.62
CA PHE A 93 -12.65 -0.02 34.60
C PHE A 93 -13.68 -0.50 35.62
N VAL A 94 -14.49 0.45 36.08
CA VAL A 94 -15.59 0.21 37.00
C VAL A 94 -16.79 1.05 36.58
N ALA A 95 -18.00 0.48 36.66
CA ALA A 95 -19.24 1.23 36.50
C ALA A 95 -19.57 1.91 37.84
N VAL A 96 -19.53 3.24 37.87
CA VAL A 96 -19.85 4.04 39.07
C VAL A 96 -21.28 4.55 38.95
N GLN A 97 -22.09 4.37 40.00
CA GLN A 97 -23.45 4.88 40.04
C GLN A 97 -23.50 6.27 40.68
N GLU A 98 -23.97 7.26 39.93
CA GLU A 98 -24.15 8.64 40.36
C GLU A 98 -25.64 9.00 40.26
N GLY A 99 -26.33 8.88 41.39
CA GLY A 99 -27.79 8.98 41.43
C GLY A 99 -28.44 7.90 40.56
N PRO A 100 -29.24 8.26 39.53
CA PRO A 100 -29.90 7.30 38.65
C PRO A 100 -29.07 6.98 37.37
N THR A 101 -27.88 7.58 37.22
CA THR A 101 -26.98 7.37 36.07
C THR A 101 -25.86 6.42 36.45
N TRP A 102 -25.35 5.63 35.50
CA TRP A 102 -24.07 4.93 35.66
C TRP A 102 -23.05 5.49 34.68
N THR A 103 -21.83 5.72 35.12
CA THR A 103 -20.72 6.27 34.32
C THR A 103 -19.56 5.29 34.33
N LEU A 104 -18.88 5.12 33.19
CA LEU A 104 -17.65 4.31 33.12
C LEU A 104 -16.49 5.12 33.69
N ALA A 105 -15.79 4.56 34.67
CA ALA A 105 -14.63 5.18 35.31
C ALA A 105 -13.41 4.25 35.28
N THR A 106 -12.21 4.81 35.32
CA THR A 106 -10.97 4.05 35.52
C THR A 106 -10.81 3.72 37.00
N THR A 107 -10.38 2.50 37.33
CA THR A 107 -9.97 2.14 38.70
C THR A 107 -8.70 2.90 39.08
N GLY A 108 -8.79 3.78 40.08
CA GLY A 108 -7.65 4.54 40.60
C GLY A 108 -6.77 3.70 41.54
N ASP A 109 -5.52 4.13 41.73
CA ASP A 109 -4.69 3.67 42.83
C ASP A 109 -5.33 4.06 44.18
N ALA A 110 -5.01 3.34 45.26
CA ALA A 110 -5.75 3.30 46.53
C ALA A 110 -5.88 4.62 47.35
N GLN A 111 -5.53 5.78 46.79
CA GLN A 111 -5.74 7.12 47.36
C GLN A 111 -6.51 8.08 46.43
N ASP A 112 -6.76 7.71 45.17
CA ASP A 112 -7.39 8.58 44.16
C ASP A 112 -8.86 8.18 43.96
N THR A 113 -9.75 9.17 43.86
CA THR A 113 -11.17 8.92 43.56
C THR A 113 -11.31 8.41 42.13
N ASN A 114 -12.23 7.45 41.88
CA ASN A 114 -12.55 6.95 40.54
C ASN A 114 -12.72 8.12 39.55
N LYS A 115 -11.95 8.11 38.45
CA LYS A 115 -11.97 9.17 37.43
C LYS A 115 -12.83 8.75 36.25
N GLU A 116 -13.66 9.68 35.78
CA GLU A 116 -14.46 9.52 34.56
C GLU A 116 -13.57 9.06 33.38
N PHE A 117 -13.93 7.96 32.73
CA PHE A 117 -13.16 7.45 31.60
C PHE A 117 -13.55 8.17 30.31
N VAL A 118 -12.65 9.01 29.83
CA VAL A 118 -12.73 9.67 28.53
C VAL A 118 -11.85 8.93 27.52
N CYS A 119 -12.41 8.56 26.37
CA CYS A 119 -11.66 8.02 25.25
C CYS A 119 -11.80 8.90 24.00
N ALA A 120 -10.83 8.82 23.10
CA ALA A 120 -10.83 9.53 21.82
C ALA A 120 -11.07 8.57 20.65
N PHE A 121 -11.77 8.99 19.60
CA PHE A 121 -11.75 8.29 18.31
C PHE A 121 -11.94 9.25 17.14
N GLN A 122 -11.41 8.84 15.99
CA GLN A 122 -11.42 9.64 14.77
C GLN A 122 -12.49 9.16 13.78
N GLY A 123 -12.99 10.08 12.95
CA GLY A 123 -13.93 9.76 11.89
C GLY A 123 -14.37 11.01 11.10
N ILE A 124 -15.19 10.79 10.09
CA ILE A 124 -15.70 11.85 9.22
C ILE A 124 -17.12 12.22 9.64
N ILE A 125 -17.38 13.51 9.84
CA ILE A 125 -18.70 14.01 10.21
C ILE A 125 -19.71 13.70 9.11
N CYS A 126 -20.65 12.79 9.37
CA CYS A 126 -21.75 12.48 8.47
C CYS A 126 -23.07 13.16 8.88
N ASN A 127 -23.19 13.61 10.14
CA ASN A 127 -24.27 14.48 10.61
C ASN A 127 -23.74 15.43 11.71
N VAL A 128 -24.27 16.65 11.77
CA VAL A 128 -23.80 17.71 12.69
C VAL A 128 -24.97 18.55 13.18
N ASP A 129 -25.08 18.67 14.51
CA ASP A 129 -26.03 19.54 15.22
C ASP A 129 -25.23 20.24 16.33
N LEU A 130 -24.54 21.32 15.94
CA LEU A 130 -23.61 22.07 16.78
C LEU A 130 -24.01 23.55 16.82
N PRO A 131 -23.60 24.30 17.86
CA PRO A 131 -23.84 25.74 17.95
C PRO A 131 -23.19 26.56 16.81
N PRO A 132 -23.50 27.87 16.67
CA PRO A 132 -24.32 28.71 17.55
C PRO A 132 -25.82 28.43 17.42
N PHE A 133 -26.51 28.44 18.56
CA PHE A 133 -27.97 28.39 18.58
C PHE A 133 -28.54 29.78 18.23
N THR A 134 -29.24 29.88 17.09
CA THR A 134 -29.71 31.17 16.53
C THR A 134 -31.23 31.35 16.54
N GLU A 135 -31.99 30.27 16.68
CA GLU A 135 -33.45 30.32 16.66
C GLU A 135 -34.03 30.79 18.01
N LYS A 136 -35.24 31.38 17.99
CA LYS A 136 -35.95 31.74 19.23
C LYS A 136 -36.79 30.55 19.71
N ILE A 137 -36.45 30.01 20.87
CA ILE A 137 -37.30 29.03 21.55
C ILE A 137 -38.40 29.77 22.32
N GLY A 138 -39.66 29.33 22.17
CA GLY A 138 -40.75 29.83 22.99
C GLY A 138 -40.56 29.44 24.47
N ALA A 139 -40.76 30.40 25.39
CA ALA A 139 -40.49 30.24 26.82
C ALA A 139 -41.30 29.11 27.53
N SER A 140 -42.33 28.56 26.87
CA SER A 140 -43.13 27.43 27.33
C SER A 140 -42.74 26.07 26.72
N SER A 141 -41.68 26.01 25.90
CA SER A 141 -41.29 24.80 25.18
C SER A 141 -40.75 23.72 26.12
N VAL A 142 -41.52 22.64 26.27
CA VAL A 142 -41.13 21.43 27.02
C VAL A 142 -39.90 20.74 26.41
N HIS A 143 -39.52 21.10 25.18
CA HIS A 143 -38.39 20.52 24.45
C HIS A 143 -37.02 21.08 24.87
N VAL A 144 -36.93 22.20 25.61
CA VAL A 144 -35.64 22.80 26.02
C VAL A 144 -34.73 21.81 26.76
N ARG A 145 -35.30 21.01 27.67
CA ARG A 145 -34.57 19.97 28.43
C ARG A 145 -34.02 18.82 27.58
N HIS A 146 -34.44 18.73 26.32
CA HIS A 146 -34.03 17.71 25.35
C HIS A 146 -33.09 18.27 24.28
N LEU A 147 -32.79 19.58 24.31
CA LEU A 147 -31.80 20.18 23.43
C LEU A 147 -30.41 19.67 23.78
N ARG A 148 -29.66 19.35 22.73
CA ARG A 148 -28.33 18.75 22.78
C ARG A 148 -27.49 19.26 21.63
N GLN A 149 -26.18 19.13 21.78
CA GLN A 149 -25.21 19.23 20.71
C GLN A 149 -24.75 17.81 20.35
N SER A 150 -24.65 17.49 19.06
CA SER A 150 -24.34 16.14 18.60
C SER A 150 -23.58 16.11 17.28
N VAL A 151 -22.74 15.08 17.14
CA VAL A 151 -22.09 14.72 15.87
C VAL A 151 -22.21 13.22 15.65
N SER A 152 -22.51 12.83 14.42
CA SER A 152 -22.44 11.44 13.94
C SER A 152 -21.19 11.31 13.08
N LEU A 153 -20.32 10.35 13.41
CA LEU A 153 -19.13 10.06 12.62
C LEU A 153 -19.26 8.74 11.86
N THR A 154 -18.65 8.66 10.68
CA THR A 154 -18.41 7.38 9.98
C THR A 154 -16.94 7.24 9.60
N GLY A 155 -16.42 6.02 9.62
CA GLY A 155 -15.09 5.68 9.12
C GLY A 155 -15.09 4.97 7.77
N PHE A 156 -16.22 4.92 7.04
CA PHE A 156 -16.34 4.27 5.73
C PHE A 156 -15.75 2.83 5.68
N ASN A 157 -16.01 2.04 6.74
CA ASN A 157 -15.56 0.66 6.91
C ASN A 157 -14.02 0.48 7.03
N THR A 158 -13.27 1.53 7.42
CA THR A 158 -11.87 1.39 7.83
C THR A 158 -11.74 0.50 9.06
N SER A 159 -10.75 -0.40 9.05
CA SER A 159 -10.52 -1.41 10.10
C SER A 159 -10.54 -0.83 11.52
N THR A 160 -9.81 0.26 11.76
CA THR A 160 -9.76 0.92 13.07
C THR A 160 -11.12 1.46 13.52
N PHE A 161 -11.94 2.04 12.63
CA PHE A 161 -13.28 2.49 12.99
C PHE A 161 -14.22 1.32 13.31
N GLU A 162 -14.06 0.19 12.62
CA GLU A 162 -14.80 -1.04 12.92
C GLU A 162 -14.38 -1.61 14.29
N THR A 163 -13.09 -1.58 14.64
CA THR A 163 -12.60 -1.91 16.00
C THR A 163 -13.15 -0.93 17.06
N VAL A 164 -13.33 0.36 16.75
CA VAL A 164 -14.03 1.29 17.66
C VAL A 164 -15.48 0.85 17.87
N CYS A 165 -16.21 0.49 16.81
CA CYS A 165 -17.58 -0.02 16.91
C CYS A 165 -17.67 -1.30 17.76
N GLU A 166 -16.74 -2.24 17.58
CA GLU A 166 -16.63 -3.47 18.38
C GLU A 166 -16.34 -3.19 19.85
N ASN A 167 -15.47 -2.21 20.14
CA ASN A 167 -15.14 -1.84 21.52
C ASN A 167 -16.30 -1.12 22.23
N ILE A 168 -17.09 -0.32 21.50
CA ILE A 168 -18.34 0.27 22.03
C ILE A 168 -19.36 -0.84 22.36
N ALA A 169 -19.46 -1.88 21.52
CA ALA A 169 -20.31 -3.04 21.81
C ALA A 169 -19.81 -3.83 23.04
N ALA A 170 -18.50 -4.03 23.17
CA ALA A 170 -17.92 -4.68 24.35
C ALA A 170 -18.17 -3.88 25.65
N ILE A 171 -18.18 -2.55 25.60
CA ILE A 171 -18.55 -1.68 26.73
C ILE A 171 -20.05 -1.76 27.04
N HIS A 172 -20.92 -1.90 26.02
CA HIS A 172 -22.35 -2.14 26.22
C HIS A 172 -22.60 -3.47 26.94
N ASP A 173 -21.96 -4.56 26.52
CA ASP A 173 -22.03 -5.86 27.19
C ASP A 173 -21.42 -5.82 28.61
N PHE A 174 -20.33 -5.07 28.82
CA PHE A 174 -19.77 -4.82 30.16
C PHE A 174 -20.82 -4.18 31.08
N PHE A 175 -21.49 -3.12 30.63
CA PHE A 175 -22.58 -2.49 31.40
C PHE A 175 -23.78 -3.43 31.65
N ALA A 176 -24.11 -4.32 30.70
CA ALA A 176 -25.16 -5.33 30.88
C ALA A 176 -24.90 -6.25 32.08
N SER A 177 -23.64 -6.49 32.44
CA SER A 177 -23.26 -7.31 33.59
C SER A 177 -23.57 -6.66 34.95
N PHE A 178 -23.67 -5.32 35.03
CA PHE A 178 -23.96 -4.59 36.27
C PHE A 178 -25.46 -4.41 36.51
N ILE A 179 -26.23 -4.06 35.47
CA ILE A 179 -27.66 -3.72 35.60
C ILE A 179 -28.62 -4.85 35.17
N GLY A 180 -28.07 -5.95 34.64
CA GLY A 180 -28.84 -7.05 34.06
C GLY A 180 -29.22 -6.79 32.60
N LYS A 181 -29.16 -7.86 31.78
CA LYS A 181 -29.36 -7.78 30.32
C LYS A 181 -30.75 -7.26 29.92
N ASP A 182 -31.80 -7.65 30.64
CA ASP A 182 -33.19 -7.23 30.34
C ASP A 182 -33.47 -5.75 30.67
N SER A 183 -32.63 -5.16 31.53
CA SER A 183 -32.67 -3.74 31.90
C SER A 183 -32.00 -2.85 30.84
N LEU A 184 -31.07 -3.38 30.05
CA LEU A 184 -30.30 -2.60 29.07
C LEU A 184 -30.99 -2.61 27.70
N GLN A 185 -31.27 -1.43 27.14
CA GLN A 185 -31.75 -1.31 25.76
C GLN A 185 -30.66 -1.64 24.74
N GLU A 186 -31.10 -2.05 23.55
CA GLU A 186 -30.25 -2.27 22.38
C GLU A 186 -29.34 -1.07 22.09
N LEU A 187 -28.13 -1.38 21.61
CA LEU A 187 -27.08 -0.41 21.32
C LEU A 187 -27.45 0.49 20.13
N THR A 188 -28.12 1.59 20.44
CA THR A 188 -28.63 2.56 19.46
C THR A 188 -27.66 3.72 19.18
N SER A 189 -26.43 3.66 19.71
CA SER A 189 -25.36 4.64 19.43
C SER A 189 -24.52 4.25 18.22
N ILE A 190 -24.66 3.02 17.72
CA ILE A 190 -24.08 2.58 16.44
C ILE A 190 -25.23 2.52 15.43
N GLY A 191 -25.22 3.46 14.49
CA GLY A 191 -26.21 3.59 13.43
C GLY A 191 -25.66 3.19 12.06
N ARG A 192 -26.36 3.63 11.02
CA ARG A 192 -25.88 3.60 9.64
C ARG A 192 -26.02 4.95 8.98
N PHE A 193 -24.98 5.36 8.27
CA PHE A 193 -25.01 6.45 7.31
C PHE A 193 -24.84 5.86 5.92
N GLU A 194 -25.93 5.87 5.14
CA GLU A 194 -26.04 5.08 3.90
C GLU A 194 -25.73 3.59 4.19
N ASP A 195 -24.75 3.00 3.51
CA ASP A 195 -24.35 1.60 3.69
C ASP A 195 -23.21 1.40 4.72
N HIS A 196 -22.75 2.48 5.38
CA HIS A 196 -21.61 2.47 6.30
C HIS A 196 -22.04 2.57 7.77
N ARG A 197 -21.29 1.92 8.68
CA ARG A 197 -21.47 2.11 10.13
C ARG A 197 -21.20 3.57 10.52
N CYS A 198 -22.00 4.10 11.44
CA CYS A 198 -21.75 5.41 12.05
C CYS A 198 -21.91 5.36 13.57
N ILE A 199 -21.24 6.26 14.29
CA ILE A 199 -21.31 6.39 15.74
C ILE A 199 -21.93 7.74 16.09
N ASP A 200 -23.04 7.71 16.82
CA ASP A 200 -23.76 8.90 17.29
C ASP A 200 -23.27 9.31 18.68
N THR A 201 -22.81 10.56 18.79
CA THR A 201 -22.32 11.15 20.05
C THR A 201 -23.11 12.41 20.36
N SER A 202 -23.46 12.65 21.63
CA SER A 202 -24.19 13.88 21.99
C SER A 202 -24.04 14.28 23.45
N ASN A 203 -24.11 15.58 23.75
CA ASN A 203 -24.22 16.09 25.11
C ASN A 203 -25.40 17.07 25.22
N ARG A 204 -26.11 17.07 26.35
CA ARG A 204 -27.25 17.97 26.60
C ARG A 204 -26.74 19.34 27.00
N TYR A 205 -27.39 20.41 26.52
CA TYR A 205 -27.04 21.77 26.95
C TYR A 205 -27.40 22.03 28.42
N PHE A 206 -28.37 21.30 28.98
CA PHE A 206 -28.89 21.56 30.30
C PHE A 206 -29.15 20.31 31.13
N THR A 207 -28.92 20.46 32.43
CA THR A 207 -29.32 19.52 33.48
C THR A 207 -30.51 20.08 34.27
N SER A 208 -31.37 19.20 34.78
CA SER A 208 -32.55 19.58 35.57
C SER A 208 -32.17 19.83 37.02
N ARG A 209 -32.53 21.00 37.59
CA ARG A 209 -32.29 21.30 39.02
C ARG A 209 -33.02 20.35 39.98
N ARG A 210 -34.01 19.59 39.49
CA ARG A 210 -34.70 18.53 40.27
C ARG A 210 -33.99 17.18 40.24
N GLN A 211 -33.02 16.98 39.34
CA GLN A 211 -32.28 15.72 39.17
C GLN A 211 -30.83 15.82 39.64
N GLY A 212 -30.26 17.03 39.70
CA GLY A 212 -28.93 17.26 40.27
C GLY A 212 -28.93 17.03 41.79
N THR A 213 -28.12 16.08 42.24
CA THR A 213 -27.59 16.07 43.60
C THR A 213 -26.70 17.31 43.83
N SER A 214 -26.61 17.76 45.08
CA SER A 214 -25.82 18.93 45.49
C SER A 214 -24.37 18.83 45.01
N GLY A 215 -23.96 19.57 43.98
CA GLY A 215 -22.61 19.41 43.41
C GLY A 215 -22.20 20.44 42.36
N PRO A 216 -22.70 20.38 41.11
CA PRO A 216 -22.05 21.07 40.00
C PRO A 216 -22.23 22.58 40.05
N LYS A 217 -21.14 23.32 39.84
CA LYS A 217 -21.15 24.77 39.69
C LYS A 217 -21.88 25.14 38.40
N GLU A 218 -22.86 26.03 38.49
CA GLU A 218 -23.53 26.59 37.32
C GLU A 218 -22.57 27.53 36.58
N ILE A 219 -22.39 27.28 35.29
CA ILE A 219 -21.52 28.06 34.40
C ILE A 219 -22.34 28.72 33.29
N PRO A 220 -22.03 29.97 32.88
CA PRO A 220 -22.74 30.64 31.81
C PRO A 220 -22.41 30.00 30.45
N LEU A 221 -23.42 29.88 29.58
CA LEU A 221 -23.21 29.50 28.18
C LEU A 221 -22.30 30.53 27.49
N LYS A 222 -21.32 30.05 26.72
CA LYS A 222 -20.40 30.91 25.97
C LYS A 222 -21.14 31.66 24.86
N PRO A 223 -20.74 32.89 24.48
CA PRO A 223 -21.34 33.62 23.36
C PRO A 223 -21.27 32.90 22.00
N ASP A 224 -20.29 32.00 21.82
CA ASP A 224 -20.19 31.16 20.61
C ASP A 224 -21.20 30.00 20.59
N VAL A 225 -21.86 29.71 21.73
CA VAL A 225 -22.93 28.71 21.86
C VAL A 225 -24.30 29.37 21.78
N ASP A 226 -24.52 30.47 22.50
CA ASP A 226 -25.79 31.21 22.54
C ASP A 226 -25.55 32.72 22.31
N PRO A 227 -25.34 33.17 21.05
CA PRO A 227 -24.98 34.56 20.73
C PRO A 227 -26.06 35.59 21.08
N HIS A 228 -27.29 35.14 21.37
CA HIS A 228 -28.46 35.99 21.59
C HIS A 228 -29.10 35.80 22.97
N GLY A 229 -28.57 34.90 23.80
CA GLY A 229 -29.16 34.56 25.10
C GLY A 229 -30.49 33.80 25.00
N TYR A 230 -30.87 33.28 23.82
CA TYR A 230 -32.15 32.61 23.61
C TYR A 230 -32.18 31.23 24.26
N LEU A 231 -31.08 30.50 24.22
CA LEU A 231 -30.96 29.17 24.81
C LEU A 231 -30.98 29.28 26.35
N MET A 232 -30.22 30.23 26.90
CA MET A 232 -30.21 30.53 28.35
C MET A 232 -31.57 31.07 28.84
N ALA A 233 -32.21 31.99 28.10
CA ALA A 233 -33.54 32.49 28.46
C ALA A 233 -34.61 31.38 28.46
N ALA A 234 -34.51 30.42 27.55
CA ALA A 234 -35.42 29.28 27.47
C ALA A 234 -35.21 28.24 28.59
N ALA A 235 -34.03 28.19 29.20
CA ALA A 235 -33.74 27.32 30.35
C ALA A 235 -34.59 27.70 31.59
N GLY A 236 -34.89 28.99 31.75
CA GLY A 236 -35.63 29.53 32.88
C GLY A 236 -34.95 29.22 34.21
N THR A 237 -35.74 28.99 35.26
CA THR A 237 -35.23 28.64 36.60
C THR A 237 -35.14 27.13 36.85
N ALA A 238 -35.74 26.30 36.01
CA ALA A 238 -35.84 24.85 36.22
C ALA A 238 -34.63 24.06 35.73
N LEU A 239 -33.89 24.63 34.79
CA LEU A 239 -32.70 24.05 34.16
C LEU A 239 -31.46 24.88 34.51
N TYR A 240 -30.28 24.29 34.33
CA TYR A 240 -28.99 24.95 34.49
C TYR A 240 -27.95 24.30 33.56
N HIS A 241 -26.91 25.06 33.22
CA HIS A 241 -25.74 24.59 32.48
C HIS A 241 -24.59 24.38 33.47
N SER A 242 -23.96 23.21 33.46
CA SER A 242 -22.79 22.87 34.28
C SER A 242 -21.61 22.45 33.41
N GLU A 243 -20.43 22.29 34.03
CA GLU A 243 -19.22 21.77 33.39
C GLU A 243 -19.45 20.41 32.71
N GLU A 244 -20.37 19.59 33.22
CA GLU A 244 -20.79 18.32 32.59
C GLU A 244 -21.53 18.51 31.25
N ASN A 245 -22.18 19.65 31.03
CA ASN A 245 -22.90 19.99 29.80
C ASN A 245 -21.99 20.65 28.76
N GLU A 246 -20.76 21.02 29.14
CA GLU A 246 -19.81 21.69 28.26
C GLU A 246 -19.22 20.72 27.23
N VAL A 247 -19.02 21.22 26.01
CA VAL A 247 -18.26 20.55 24.95
C VAL A 247 -17.15 21.48 24.51
N TYR A 248 -15.93 20.94 24.44
CA TYR A 248 -14.76 21.68 24.00
C TYR A 248 -14.54 21.55 22.50
N TYR A 249 -14.11 22.63 21.86
CA TYR A 249 -13.94 22.72 20.41
C TYR A 249 -12.51 23.11 20.11
N TYR A 250 -11.81 22.29 19.34
CA TYR A 250 -10.41 22.51 19.00
C TYR A 250 -10.14 22.42 17.51
N GLU A 251 -9.05 23.05 17.08
CA GLU A 251 -8.51 22.97 15.73
C GLU A 251 -7.03 22.57 15.82
N ARG A 252 -6.64 21.55 15.05
CA ARG A 252 -5.26 21.08 14.99
C ARG A 252 -4.44 21.99 14.09
N VAL A 253 -3.45 22.65 14.67
CA VAL A 253 -2.45 23.46 13.96
C VAL A 253 -1.13 22.71 13.98
N VAL A 254 -0.69 22.27 12.80
CA VAL A 254 0.64 21.69 12.57
C VAL A 254 1.66 22.83 12.49
N LYS A 255 2.87 22.63 13.02
CA LYS A 255 3.99 23.57 12.90
C LYS A 255 4.75 23.35 11.58
N ASP A 256 5.51 24.35 11.17
CA ASP A 256 6.27 24.33 9.90
C ASP A 256 7.28 23.16 9.81
N ASP A 257 7.75 22.63 10.95
CA ASP A 257 8.65 21.46 11.03
C ASP A 257 7.95 20.10 10.77
N GLY A 258 6.64 20.09 10.48
CA GLY A 258 5.87 18.91 10.03
C GLY A 258 5.50 17.87 11.11
N ASP A 259 6.39 17.58 12.05
CA ASP A 259 6.23 16.51 13.05
C ASP A 259 5.50 16.94 14.34
N ASP A 260 5.37 18.24 14.61
CA ASP A 260 4.75 18.78 15.84
C ASP A 260 3.43 19.51 15.55
N TYR A 261 2.42 19.29 16.38
CA TYR A 261 1.09 19.90 16.26
C TYR A 261 0.52 20.25 17.62
N ARG A 262 -0.34 21.27 17.64
CA ARG A 262 -1.09 21.70 18.83
C ARG A 262 -2.57 21.84 18.53
N PHE A 263 -3.39 21.57 19.53
CA PHE A 263 -4.81 21.91 19.50
C PHE A 263 -5.01 23.32 20.05
N ILE A 264 -5.63 24.21 19.25
CA ILE A 264 -6.05 25.54 19.70
C ILE A 264 -7.58 25.57 19.84
N PRO A 265 -8.16 26.31 20.82
CA PRO A 265 -9.61 26.46 20.89
C PRO A 265 -10.17 27.11 19.63
N THR A 266 -11.25 26.54 19.07
CA THR A 266 -11.97 27.06 17.89
C THR A 266 -13.46 27.19 18.17
N LYS A 267 -14.23 27.69 17.20
CA LYS A 267 -15.69 27.89 17.35
C LYS A 267 -16.49 26.67 16.87
N PRO A 268 -17.69 26.41 17.42
CA PRO A 268 -18.49 25.25 17.01
C PRO A 268 -18.96 25.34 15.54
N ILE A 269 -19.13 26.57 15.02
CA ILE A 269 -19.50 26.85 13.61
C ILE A 269 -18.41 26.50 12.59
N THR A 270 -17.18 26.21 13.03
CA THR A 270 -16.08 25.80 12.15
C THR A 270 -16.36 24.42 11.53
N PHE A 271 -17.02 23.53 12.27
CA PHE A 271 -17.24 22.12 11.92
C PHE A 271 -18.40 21.91 10.94
N ARG A 272 -18.21 21.01 9.98
CA ARG A 272 -19.15 20.74 8.89
C ARG A 272 -19.20 19.26 8.53
N GLN A 273 -20.29 18.86 7.86
CA GLN A 273 -20.39 17.54 7.25
C GLN A 273 -19.26 17.34 6.22
N GLY A 274 -18.55 16.22 6.32
CA GLY A 274 -17.37 15.89 5.51
C GLY A 274 -16.03 16.31 6.11
N ASP A 275 -16.00 17.00 7.26
CA ASP A 275 -14.75 17.24 8.00
C ASP A 275 -14.27 15.97 8.70
N ILE A 276 -12.94 15.81 8.81
CA ILE A 276 -12.31 14.74 9.58
C ILE A 276 -11.99 15.30 10.97
N VAL A 277 -12.49 14.62 11.99
CA VAL A 277 -12.39 15.06 13.38
C VAL A 277 -11.97 13.92 14.30
N GLU A 278 -11.35 14.30 15.41
CA GLU A 278 -11.27 13.48 16.61
C GLU A 278 -12.36 13.92 17.59
N VAL A 279 -13.14 12.98 18.11
CA VAL A 279 -14.10 13.25 19.19
C VAL A 279 -13.65 12.57 20.46
N GLN A 280 -13.84 13.25 21.59
CA GLN A 280 -13.65 12.67 22.91
C GLN A 280 -15.02 12.40 23.52
N VAL A 281 -15.21 11.19 24.08
CA VAL A 281 -16.49 10.75 24.65
C VAL A 281 -16.32 10.05 25.99
N THR A 282 -17.40 10.09 26.78
CA THR A 282 -17.59 9.25 27.96
C THR A 282 -18.75 8.30 27.75
N PHE A 283 -18.69 7.11 28.35
CA PHE A 283 -19.77 6.15 28.35
C PHE A 283 -20.65 6.29 29.59
N ALA A 284 -21.94 6.55 29.41
CA ALA A 284 -22.91 6.61 30.50
C ALA A 284 -24.21 5.85 30.17
N LEU A 285 -24.74 5.09 31.14
CA LEU A 285 -26.09 4.55 31.12
C LEU A 285 -27.07 5.60 31.63
N LEU A 286 -27.92 6.10 30.74
CA LEU A 286 -29.00 7.01 31.09
C LEU A 286 -30.26 6.22 31.49
N PRO A 287 -30.90 6.56 32.62
CA PRO A 287 -32.13 5.91 33.06
C PRO A 287 -33.31 6.29 32.16
N LEU A 288 -34.15 5.31 31.86
CA LEU A 288 -35.39 5.45 31.11
C LEU A 288 -36.58 5.09 32.01
N ARG A 289 -37.77 4.98 31.40
CA ARG A 289 -38.95 4.42 32.09
C ARG A 289 -38.78 2.92 32.30
N ASP A 290 -39.60 2.37 33.19
CA ASP A 290 -39.72 0.92 33.42
C ASP A 290 -38.41 0.24 33.87
N ASN A 291 -37.59 0.98 34.64
CA ASN A 291 -36.24 0.59 35.10
C ASN A 291 -35.27 0.17 33.98
N LYS A 292 -35.53 0.60 32.75
CA LYS A 292 -34.62 0.39 31.63
C LYS A 292 -33.53 1.45 31.58
N TYR A 293 -32.41 1.13 30.97
CA TYR A 293 -31.28 2.02 30.75
C TYR A 293 -30.88 2.01 29.28
N LYS A 294 -30.31 3.11 28.80
CA LYS A 294 -29.68 3.20 27.47
C LYS A 294 -28.25 3.69 27.61
N LEU A 295 -27.31 2.99 26.97
CA LEU A 295 -25.95 3.50 26.78
C LEU A 295 -25.97 4.73 25.87
N SER A 296 -25.31 5.80 26.32
CA SER A 296 -25.11 7.04 25.59
C SER A 296 -23.63 7.39 25.58
N LEU A 297 -23.12 7.80 24.41
CA LEU A 297 -21.79 8.38 24.28
C LEU A 297 -21.91 9.88 24.49
N ILE A 298 -21.51 10.33 25.68
CA ILE A 298 -21.55 11.73 26.09
C ILE A 298 -20.38 12.45 25.42
N LEU A 299 -20.69 13.38 24.52
CA LEU A 299 -19.68 14.17 23.83
C LEU A 299 -18.95 15.10 24.81
N ARG A 300 -17.61 15.05 24.83
CA ARG A 300 -16.74 15.90 25.65
C ARG A 300 -15.95 16.91 24.82
N SER A 301 -15.43 16.52 23.67
CA SER A 301 -14.82 17.47 22.72
C SER A 301 -14.97 17.06 21.26
N VAL A 302 -14.82 18.04 20.37
CA VAL A 302 -14.63 17.85 18.92
C VAL A 302 -13.37 18.61 18.50
N SER A 303 -12.44 17.92 17.86
CA SER A 303 -11.15 18.47 17.41
C SER A 303 -11.04 18.33 15.89
N LEU A 304 -10.94 19.45 15.17
CA LEU A 304 -10.80 19.47 13.72
C LEU A 304 -9.39 19.00 13.34
N LEU A 305 -9.29 17.88 12.64
CA LEU A 305 -8.02 17.34 12.15
C LEU A 305 -7.73 17.82 10.73
N GLU A 306 -8.74 17.84 9.87
CA GLU A 306 -8.61 18.14 8.44
C GLU A 306 -9.95 18.57 7.83
N ALA A 307 -9.97 19.70 7.12
CA ALA A 307 -11.15 20.29 6.48
C ALA A 307 -11.05 20.37 4.95
N LYS A 308 -9.89 20.06 4.34
CA LYS A 308 -9.67 20.24 2.89
C LYS A 308 -10.70 19.52 2.02
N TYR A 309 -11.22 18.38 2.47
CA TYR A 309 -12.16 17.59 1.68
C TYR A 309 -13.56 18.22 1.63
N SER A 310 -14.09 18.70 2.76
CA SER A 310 -15.38 19.42 2.80
C SER A 310 -15.28 20.73 2.01
N GLN A 311 -14.17 21.47 2.16
CA GLN A 311 -13.90 22.71 1.42
C GLN A 311 -13.82 22.47 -0.10
N ARG A 312 -13.05 21.47 -0.56
CA ARG A 312 -12.96 21.12 -1.99
C ARG A 312 -14.31 20.65 -2.55
N ALA A 313 -15.11 19.94 -1.75
CA ALA A 313 -16.43 19.50 -2.17
C ALA A 313 -17.43 20.66 -2.33
N ILE A 314 -17.43 21.61 -1.39
CA ILE A 314 -18.18 22.87 -1.49
C ILE A 314 -17.73 23.68 -2.71
N MET A 315 -16.42 23.83 -2.92
CA MET A 315 -15.85 24.55 -4.06
C MET A 315 -16.25 23.91 -5.41
N LYS A 316 -16.17 22.57 -5.52
CA LYS A 316 -16.69 21.83 -6.68
C LYS A 316 -18.19 22.08 -6.90
N HIS A 317 -19.00 22.04 -5.85
CA HIS A 317 -20.44 22.28 -5.96
C HIS A 317 -20.76 23.72 -6.40
N ILE A 318 -20.03 24.73 -5.92
CA ILE A 318 -20.16 26.13 -6.36
C ILE A 318 -19.80 26.26 -7.85
N LEU A 319 -18.69 25.66 -8.27
CA LEU A 319 -18.24 25.67 -9.67
C LEU A 319 -19.22 24.93 -10.59
N GLN A 320 -19.73 23.76 -10.20
CA GLN A 320 -20.72 23.00 -10.97
C GLN A 320 -22.10 23.71 -11.03
N ALA A 321 -22.48 24.42 -9.97
CA ALA A 321 -23.70 25.23 -9.95
C ALA A 321 -23.65 26.49 -10.85
N SER A 322 -22.48 26.80 -11.44
CA SER A 322 -22.26 27.94 -12.33
C SER A 322 -22.60 27.69 -13.80
N ALA A 323 -22.96 26.45 -14.18
CA ALA A 323 -23.64 26.20 -15.45
C ALA A 323 -24.87 27.12 -15.56
N PRO A 324 -25.13 27.78 -16.71
CA PRO A 324 -26.00 28.95 -16.77
C PRO A 324 -27.47 28.63 -16.48
N LYS A 325 -27.83 28.67 -15.19
CA LYS A 325 -29.23 28.77 -14.76
C LYS A 325 -29.81 30.02 -15.41
N LYS A 326 -30.93 29.86 -16.13
CA LYS A 326 -31.72 30.95 -16.72
C LYS A 326 -31.70 32.14 -15.79
N VAL A 327 -31.15 33.28 -16.24
CA VAL A 327 -30.95 34.46 -15.40
C VAL A 327 -32.31 34.93 -14.87
N ILE A 328 -32.64 34.52 -13.64
CA ILE A 328 -33.71 35.12 -12.86
C ILE A 328 -33.17 36.48 -12.45
N THR A 329 -33.41 37.47 -13.32
CA THR A 329 -33.18 38.86 -13.01
C THR A 329 -34.08 39.21 -11.85
N LEU A 330 -33.51 39.23 -10.65
CA LEU A 330 -34.15 39.80 -9.46
C LEU A 330 -34.37 41.29 -9.74
N LYS A 331 -35.53 41.61 -10.31
CA LYS A 331 -36.02 42.98 -10.40
C LYS A 331 -36.16 43.52 -8.98
N ARG A 332 -35.15 44.25 -8.51
CA ARG A 332 -35.26 45.07 -7.30
C ARG A 332 -36.38 46.07 -7.55
N LYS A 333 -37.55 45.85 -6.93
CA LYS A 333 -38.62 46.86 -6.87
C LYS A 333 -38.10 48.02 -6.02
N VAL A 334 -37.62 49.06 -6.69
CA VAL A 334 -37.50 50.41 -6.14
C VAL A 334 -38.59 51.22 -6.81
N GLY A 335 -39.57 51.71 -6.05
CA GLY A 335 -40.70 52.47 -6.58
C GLY A 335 -42.04 52.06 -5.96
N TYR A 336 -42.71 53.04 -5.35
CA TYR A 336 -44.11 52.96 -4.94
C TYR A 336 -45.01 53.10 -6.17
N THR A 337 -45.88 52.12 -6.41
CA THR A 337 -47.23 52.29 -6.99
C THR A 337 -48.02 51.01 -6.71
N ASP A 338 -49.30 51.18 -6.42
CA ASP A 338 -50.24 50.10 -6.14
C ASP A 338 -50.59 49.24 -7.38
N GLU A 339 -51.46 48.27 -7.12
CA GLU A 339 -52.39 47.58 -8.01
C GLU A 339 -52.10 46.13 -8.49
N GLU A 340 -53.16 45.34 -8.19
CA GLU A 340 -53.73 44.14 -8.79
C GLU A 340 -53.05 42.75 -8.73
N ILE A 341 -53.63 41.99 -7.80
CA ILE A 341 -53.66 40.52 -7.68
C ILE A 341 -54.55 39.96 -8.80
N GLY A 342 -54.10 38.94 -9.54
CA GLY A 342 -54.98 38.29 -10.54
C GLY A 342 -54.66 36.84 -10.94
N THR A 343 -53.39 36.48 -11.14
CA THR A 343 -53.06 35.30 -11.97
C THR A 343 -52.65 34.02 -11.23
N THR A 344 -52.41 34.05 -9.92
CA THR A 344 -51.94 32.87 -9.16
C THR A 344 -53.03 31.81 -8.91
N ARG A 345 -54.32 32.16 -9.05
CA ARG A 345 -55.44 31.26 -8.72
C ARG A 345 -55.72 30.18 -9.77
N ALA A 346 -55.30 30.37 -11.02
CA ALA A 346 -55.63 29.47 -12.13
C ALA A 346 -54.76 28.19 -12.20
N ARG A 347 -53.64 28.13 -11.46
CA ARG A 347 -52.60 27.11 -11.65
C ARG A 347 -52.59 25.98 -10.61
N LEU A 348 -53.51 26.02 -9.65
CA LEU A 348 -53.69 24.97 -8.61
C LEU A 348 -54.77 23.93 -8.96
N ALA A 349 -55.41 24.03 -10.13
CA ALA A 349 -56.58 23.21 -10.50
C ALA A 349 -56.28 21.96 -11.33
N ARG A 350 -55.02 21.48 -11.39
CA ARG A 350 -54.61 20.31 -12.21
C ARG A 350 -53.52 19.46 -11.57
N MET A 351 -53.81 18.88 -10.41
CA MET A 351 -53.09 17.72 -9.86
C MET A 351 -54.11 16.74 -9.31
N GLU A 352 -54.49 15.76 -10.12
CA GLU A 352 -55.17 14.54 -9.65
C GLU A 352 -54.13 13.42 -9.48
N VAL A 353 -54.42 12.55 -8.52
CA VAL A 353 -53.63 11.36 -8.16
C VAL A 353 -54.49 10.13 -8.49
N THR A 354 -53.87 9.07 -9.00
CA THR A 354 -54.53 7.77 -9.22
C THR A 354 -53.64 6.63 -8.70
N ASP A 355 -54.20 5.83 -7.79
CA ASP A 355 -53.58 4.65 -7.18
C ASP A 355 -53.99 3.33 -7.88
N ARG A 356 -53.36 2.21 -7.45
CA ARG A 356 -53.80 0.79 -7.60
C ARG A 356 -53.62 0.14 -9.01
N GLU A 357 -53.49 -1.18 -9.16
CA GLU A 357 -53.53 -2.32 -8.21
C GLU A 357 -52.65 -3.53 -8.66
N GLU A 358 -52.67 -4.61 -7.87
CA GLU A 358 -51.87 -5.85 -7.98
C GLU A 358 -52.45 -6.91 -8.96
N ALA A 359 -51.65 -7.94 -9.31
CA ALA A 359 -52.12 -9.32 -9.59
C ALA A 359 -50.97 -10.36 -9.59
N GLU A 360 -51.27 -11.60 -9.17
CA GLU A 360 -50.35 -12.74 -8.96
C GLU A 360 -50.25 -13.74 -10.16
N VAL A 361 -49.87 -15.02 -9.87
CA VAL A 361 -50.05 -16.28 -10.64
C VAL A 361 -48.88 -16.67 -11.58
N SER A 362 -48.41 -17.92 -11.72
CA SER A 362 -48.45 -19.15 -10.88
C SER A 362 -47.46 -20.21 -11.45
N SER A 363 -47.21 -21.26 -10.66
CA SER A 363 -46.39 -22.46 -10.91
C SER A 363 -46.62 -23.25 -12.21
N GLN A 364 -45.62 -24.04 -12.64
CA GLN A 364 -45.81 -25.48 -12.93
C GLN A 364 -44.48 -26.27 -13.01
N ALA A 365 -44.54 -27.60 -12.85
CA ALA A 365 -43.41 -28.54 -12.86
C ALA A 365 -43.74 -29.81 -13.66
N ILE A 366 -42.71 -30.52 -14.17
CA ILE A 366 -42.62 -31.91 -14.72
C ILE A 366 -41.15 -32.06 -15.24
N GLY A 367 -40.42 -33.18 -15.23
CA GLY A 367 -40.62 -34.53 -14.67
C GLY A 367 -39.73 -35.60 -15.35
N MET A 368 -39.11 -36.51 -14.56
CA MET A 368 -38.39 -37.76 -14.97
C MET A 368 -37.08 -37.60 -15.81
N THR A 369 -36.13 -38.56 -15.93
CA THR A 369 -36.06 -40.01 -15.58
C THR A 369 -34.62 -40.48 -15.21
N LYS A 370 -34.47 -41.66 -14.58
CA LYS A 370 -33.19 -42.37 -14.28
C LYS A 370 -32.64 -43.18 -15.47
N ILE A 371 -31.34 -43.56 -15.43
CA ILE A 371 -30.62 -44.78 -15.97
C ILE A 371 -29.11 -44.40 -16.09
N ALA A 372 -28.07 -45.21 -15.81
CA ALA A 372 -27.90 -46.53 -15.15
C ALA A 372 -26.46 -46.67 -14.56
N LYS A 373 -26.18 -47.74 -13.80
CA LYS A 373 -24.85 -48.14 -13.29
C LYS A 373 -24.12 -49.06 -14.28
N HIS A 374 -22.78 -48.99 -14.41
CA HIS A 374 -21.85 -50.10 -14.07
C HIS A 374 -20.35 -49.86 -14.38
N LEU A 375 -19.52 -50.62 -13.63
CA LEU A 375 -18.21 -51.22 -13.99
C LEU A 375 -16.87 -50.44 -13.95
N ILE A 376 -15.83 -51.27 -13.69
CA ILE A 376 -14.36 -51.07 -13.65
C ILE A 376 -13.81 -50.77 -12.24
N VAL A 377 -13.52 -51.79 -11.40
CA VAL A 377 -12.39 -52.77 -11.38
C VAL A 377 -11.16 -52.25 -10.62
N GLU A 378 -10.85 -52.90 -9.49
CA GLU A 378 -9.59 -52.79 -8.74
C GLU A 378 -8.52 -53.73 -9.33
N HIS A 379 -7.24 -53.35 -9.29
CA HIS A 379 -6.06 -54.22 -9.13
C HIS A 379 -4.89 -53.34 -8.63
N SER A 380 -4.40 -53.58 -7.41
CA SER A 380 -3.19 -54.37 -7.06
C SER A 380 -1.88 -53.64 -7.39
N MET A 381 -1.19 -53.14 -6.36
CA MET A 381 0.01 -53.77 -5.76
C MET A 381 1.24 -53.82 -6.68
N PHE A 382 2.30 -53.10 -6.28
CA PHE A 382 3.67 -53.58 -6.45
C PHE A 382 4.46 -53.42 -5.15
N ASP A 383 5.25 -54.45 -4.86
CA ASP A 383 6.03 -54.64 -3.65
C ASP A 383 7.46 -54.08 -3.85
N ALA A 384 8.11 -53.68 -2.76
CA ALA A 384 9.50 -53.23 -2.76
C ALA A 384 10.15 -53.52 -1.41
N THR A 385 10.90 -54.63 -1.33
CA THR A 385 11.66 -55.04 -0.15
C THR A 385 13.17 -55.10 -0.42
N ALA A 386 13.92 -54.86 0.66
CA ALA A 386 15.36 -55.10 0.85
C ALA A 386 16.37 -54.25 0.07
N LEU A 387 17.09 -53.38 0.80
CA LEU A 387 18.49 -53.65 1.17
C LEU A 387 18.90 -52.88 2.44
N ASN A 388 19.89 -53.43 3.16
CA ASN A 388 20.25 -53.06 4.55
C ASN A 388 21.68 -52.46 4.60
N PRO A 389 22.34 -52.18 5.75
CA PRO A 389 22.77 -50.81 6.04
C PRO A 389 24.30 -50.62 6.16
N VAL A 390 24.75 -49.37 6.08
CA VAL A 390 26.08 -48.93 6.57
C VAL A 390 25.95 -47.60 7.30
N ARG A 391 25.93 -47.61 8.64
CA ARG A 391 26.27 -46.46 9.50
C ARG A 391 26.40 -46.84 10.98
N GLU A 392 27.52 -47.45 11.34
CA GLU A 392 28.09 -47.34 12.69
C GLU A 392 29.44 -46.63 12.59
N LEU A 393 29.47 -45.36 13.01
CA LEU A 393 30.63 -44.59 13.51
C LEU A 393 30.25 -43.11 13.52
N LEU A 394 29.96 -42.58 14.72
CA LEU A 394 30.16 -41.20 15.22
C LEU A 394 29.19 -40.88 16.36
N THR A 395 29.39 -41.53 17.50
CA THR A 395 28.84 -41.12 18.80
C THR A 395 29.94 -40.39 19.58
N ALA A 396 29.79 -39.07 19.78
CA ALA A 396 30.27 -38.29 20.95
C ALA A 396 30.40 -36.78 20.63
N ALA A 397 29.27 -36.08 20.48
CA ALA A 397 29.19 -34.63 20.68
C ALA A 397 27.79 -34.29 21.23
N ASN A 398 27.62 -34.38 22.55
CA ASN A 398 26.36 -34.07 23.21
C ASN A 398 26.12 -32.54 23.25
N PHE A 399 25.60 -32.01 22.16
CA PHE A 399 24.74 -30.83 22.20
C PHE A 399 23.33 -31.29 21.86
N SER A 400 22.42 -31.29 22.85
CA SER A 400 20.99 -31.39 22.57
C SER A 400 20.57 -30.12 21.84
N PRO A 401 20.15 -30.16 20.57
CA PRO A 401 19.59 -28.98 19.95
C PRO A 401 18.27 -28.67 20.66
N LEU A 402 18.12 -27.43 21.13
CA LEU A 402 16.84 -26.94 21.60
C LEU A 402 15.90 -26.99 20.40
N ILE A 403 14.94 -27.93 20.37
CA ILE A 403 13.93 -27.99 19.31
C ILE A 403 12.93 -26.85 19.56
N LEU A 404 13.35 -25.63 19.20
CA LEU A 404 12.44 -24.54 18.90
C LEU A 404 11.54 -25.00 17.75
N GLY A 405 10.24 -24.78 17.90
CA GLY A 405 9.26 -25.17 16.88
C GLY A 405 9.63 -24.53 15.55
N GLN A 406 9.63 -25.32 14.47
CA GLN A 406 10.15 -24.96 13.14
C GLN A 406 9.19 -24.03 12.36
N ARG A 407 8.66 -23.00 13.03
CA ARG A 407 7.77 -21.99 12.47
C ARG A 407 8.16 -20.63 13.00
N ASP A 408 8.13 -19.66 12.08
CA ASP A 408 8.23 -18.23 12.36
C ASP A 408 9.62 -17.78 12.85
N ALA A 409 10.57 -17.72 11.92
CA ALA A 409 11.78 -16.90 12.10
C ALA A 409 11.35 -15.41 12.05
N PRO A 410 11.41 -14.65 13.16
CA PRO A 410 10.95 -13.27 13.18
C PRO A 410 11.80 -12.39 12.27
N VAL A 411 11.21 -11.92 11.17
CA VAL A 411 11.73 -10.80 10.40
C VAL A 411 11.30 -9.53 11.14
N PRO A 412 12.23 -8.74 11.70
CA PRO A 412 11.85 -7.53 12.43
C PRO A 412 11.18 -6.55 11.45
N PRO A 413 10.08 -5.88 11.84
CA PRO A 413 9.49 -4.85 11.01
C PRO A 413 10.55 -3.76 10.74
N PRO A 414 10.53 -3.13 9.55
CA PRO A 414 11.42 -2.01 9.28
C PRO A 414 11.15 -0.86 10.26
N ASN A 415 12.08 0.08 10.40
CA ASN A 415 11.86 1.25 11.24
C ASN A 415 10.89 2.23 10.54
N VAL A 416 9.58 1.97 10.67
CA VAL A 416 8.48 2.57 9.88
C VAL A 416 8.34 4.09 10.04
N GLN A 417 8.96 4.70 11.05
CA GLN A 417 8.84 6.14 11.34
C GLN A 417 9.21 7.09 10.18
N LYS A 418 9.80 6.58 9.09
CA LYS A 418 10.17 7.37 7.89
C LYS A 418 9.52 6.91 6.58
N LEU A 419 8.68 5.87 6.57
CA LEU A 419 8.10 5.31 5.34
C LEU A 419 7.06 6.23 4.63
N ASN A 420 6.78 7.42 5.18
CA ASN A 420 5.88 8.42 4.58
C ASN A 420 6.59 9.53 3.79
N SER A 421 7.93 9.55 3.70
CA SER A 421 8.63 10.50 2.81
C SER A 421 8.32 10.17 1.34
N SER A 422 7.75 11.12 0.61
CA SER A 422 7.37 10.99 -0.79
C SER A 422 8.57 10.81 -1.73
N LEU A 423 8.36 10.07 -2.83
CA LEU A 423 9.31 9.96 -3.97
C LEU A 423 9.39 11.26 -4.83
N GLY A 424 9.08 12.40 -4.21
CA GLY A 424 9.23 13.74 -4.75
C GLY A 424 9.58 14.66 -3.58
N GLY A 425 10.55 15.55 -3.77
CA GLY A 425 10.89 16.58 -2.80
C GLY A 425 9.72 17.54 -2.57
N ASP A 426 9.86 18.40 -1.56
CA ASP A 426 8.77 19.14 -0.88
C ASP A 426 8.06 20.22 -1.71
N THR A 427 8.05 20.13 -3.04
CA THR A 427 7.17 20.92 -3.90
C THR A 427 5.73 20.47 -3.72
N GLU A 428 4.89 21.36 -3.17
CA GLU A 428 3.54 21.11 -2.63
C GLU A 428 2.48 20.52 -3.60
N GLU A 429 2.81 20.31 -4.88
CA GLU A 429 1.94 19.63 -5.84
C GLU A 429 2.10 18.10 -5.77
N GLN A 430 1.33 17.47 -4.89
CA GLN A 430 1.23 16.00 -4.84
C GLN A 430 0.74 15.43 -6.18
N SER A 431 1.69 14.98 -6.99
CA SER A 431 1.45 14.27 -8.25
C SER A 431 0.63 13.00 -8.02
N THR A 432 -0.34 12.72 -8.90
CA THR A 432 -1.15 11.50 -8.78
C THR A 432 -0.30 10.25 -9.03
N PRO A 433 -0.71 9.06 -8.55
CA PRO A 433 0.01 7.81 -8.81
C PRO A 433 0.29 7.58 -10.30
N GLU A 434 -0.64 7.95 -11.19
CA GLU A 434 -0.49 7.82 -12.64
C GLU A 434 0.51 8.83 -13.23
N ALA A 435 0.69 9.99 -12.59
CA ALA A 435 1.73 10.95 -12.97
C ALA A 435 3.12 10.48 -12.52
N ILE A 436 3.21 9.87 -11.32
CA ILE A 436 4.43 9.23 -10.83
C ILE A 436 4.82 8.05 -11.72
N ASP A 437 3.88 7.15 -12.04
CA ASP A 437 4.06 6.04 -12.98
C ASP A 437 4.63 6.52 -14.31
N LYS A 438 3.99 7.53 -14.94
CA LYS A 438 4.46 8.10 -16.22
C LYS A 438 5.85 8.71 -16.12
N GLN A 439 6.18 9.37 -15.02
CA GLN A 439 7.52 9.93 -14.82
C GLN A 439 8.57 8.82 -14.67
N VAL A 440 8.25 7.74 -13.94
CA VAL A 440 9.12 6.56 -13.80
C VAL A 440 9.29 5.85 -15.14
N GLU A 441 8.22 5.64 -15.90
CA GLU A 441 8.27 5.05 -17.24
C GLU A 441 9.11 5.90 -18.20
N ALA A 442 8.92 7.23 -18.23
CA ALA A 442 9.69 8.12 -19.09
C ALA A 442 11.18 8.14 -18.73
N ASN A 443 11.51 8.21 -17.44
CA ASN A 443 12.89 8.16 -16.96
C ASN A 443 13.55 6.82 -17.29
N ALA A 444 12.86 5.71 -17.07
CA ALA A 444 13.38 4.37 -17.35
C ALA A 444 13.47 4.08 -18.85
N GLU A 445 12.54 4.59 -19.67
CA GLU A 445 12.60 4.48 -21.12
C GLU A 445 13.79 5.26 -21.70
N GLN A 446 14.07 6.46 -21.19
CA GLN A 446 15.27 7.21 -21.59
C GLN A 446 16.55 6.49 -21.15
N ALA A 447 16.63 6.04 -19.89
CA ALA A 447 17.79 5.30 -19.39
C ALA A 447 18.04 4.00 -20.17
N ALA A 448 16.99 3.27 -20.55
CA ALA A 448 17.10 2.06 -21.36
C ALA A 448 17.52 2.36 -22.81
N LYS A 449 17.07 3.47 -23.41
CA LYS A 449 17.55 3.93 -24.73
C LYS A 449 19.02 4.34 -24.70
N ASP A 450 19.43 5.13 -23.70
CA ASP A 450 20.83 5.50 -23.48
C ASP A 450 21.69 4.25 -23.27
N TRP A 451 21.19 3.26 -22.52
CA TRP A 451 21.86 1.97 -22.38
C TRP A 451 22.00 1.26 -23.72
N LEU A 452 20.96 1.22 -24.57
CA LEU A 452 21.01 0.56 -25.88
C LEU A 452 22.01 1.22 -26.84
N GLU A 453 22.09 2.54 -26.83
CA GLU A 453 22.93 3.34 -27.71
C GLU A 453 24.41 3.26 -27.32
N PHE A 454 24.71 3.38 -26.03
CA PHE A 454 26.08 3.56 -25.54
C PHE A 454 26.71 2.32 -24.90
N THR A 455 25.95 1.24 -24.64
CA THR A 455 26.51 0.03 -24.01
C THR A 455 27.18 -0.88 -25.05
N PRO A 456 28.42 -1.36 -24.80
CA PRO A 456 29.10 -2.23 -25.74
C PRO A 456 28.39 -3.59 -25.88
N ARG A 457 28.30 -4.05 -27.13
CA ARG A 457 27.88 -5.40 -27.51
C ARG A 457 29.10 -6.29 -27.66
N TYR A 458 29.06 -7.49 -27.10
CA TYR A 458 30.14 -8.47 -27.17
C TYR A 458 29.64 -9.85 -27.60
N ARG A 459 30.38 -10.54 -28.47
CA ARG A 459 30.19 -11.98 -28.73
C ARG A 459 30.88 -12.82 -27.65
N ILE A 460 30.29 -13.97 -27.32
CA ILE A 460 30.89 -14.99 -26.44
C ILE A 460 31.42 -16.15 -27.31
N PRO A 461 32.74 -16.23 -27.57
CA PRO A 461 33.28 -17.19 -28.53
C PRO A 461 32.95 -18.65 -28.19
N GLY A 462 32.47 -19.40 -29.18
CA GLY A 462 32.17 -20.82 -29.04
C GLY A 462 30.92 -21.17 -28.22
N VAL A 463 30.13 -20.18 -27.79
CA VAL A 463 28.80 -20.42 -27.20
C VAL A 463 27.74 -20.41 -28.30
N LYS A 464 26.85 -21.42 -28.26
CA LYS A 464 25.74 -21.61 -29.20
C LYS A 464 24.42 -21.80 -28.47
N LEU A 465 23.52 -20.82 -28.59
CA LEU A 465 22.19 -20.83 -27.99
C LEU A 465 21.32 -21.98 -28.51
N THR A 466 21.54 -22.42 -29.73
CA THR A 466 20.87 -23.59 -30.33
C THR A 466 21.28 -24.92 -29.67
N GLU A 467 22.45 -24.98 -29.03
CA GLU A 467 22.92 -26.12 -28.24
C GLU A 467 22.44 -26.00 -26.79
N LEU A 468 22.56 -24.81 -26.18
CA LEU A 468 22.03 -24.52 -24.84
C LEU A 468 20.52 -24.81 -24.73
N ARG A 469 19.73 -24.45 -25.75
CA ARG A 469 18.28 -24.76 -25.84
C ARG A 469 17.95 -26.27 -25.91
N LYS A 470 18.91 -27.13 -26.28
CA LYS A 470 18.73 -28.59 -26.40
C LYS A 470 19.27 -29.37 -25.20
N ARG A 471 20.09 -28.74 -24.34
CA ARG A 471 20.72 -29.38 -23.18
C ARG A 471 19.68 -29.82 -22.14
N GLY A 472 19.96 -30.90 -21.43
CA GLY A 472 19.15 -31.33 -20.29
C GLY A 472 19.19 -30.29 -19.16
N LYS A 473 18.07 -30.12 -18.45
CA LYS A 473 17.98 -29.12 -17.37
C LYS A 473 18.39 -29.72 -16.03
N ASN A 474 19.41 -29.14 -15.38
CA ASN A 474 19.93 -29.53 -14.07
C ASN A 474 20.41 -31.00 -13.99
N LEU A 475 21.07 -31.50 -15.04
CA LEU A 475 21.76 -32.79 -14.98
C LEU A 475 22.96 -32.72 -14.04
N LYS A 476 23.24 -33.81 -13.31
CA LYS A 476 24.30 -33.81 -12.28
C LYS A 476 25.67 -33.50 -12.88
N ASP A 477 26.02 -34.14 -13.99
CA ASP A 477 27.31 -33.98 -14.66
C ASP A 477 27.50 -32.56 -15.23
N ASP A 478 26.42 -31.95 -15.73
CA ASP A 478 26.43 -30.56 -16.20
C ASP A 478 26.62 -29.57 -15.04
N ILE A 479 25.97 -29.81 -13.88
CA ILE A 479 26.17 -29.01 -12.67
C ILE A 479 27.61 -29.15 -12.16
N ASP A 480 28.18 -30.37 -12.16
CA ASP A 480 29.57 -30.58 -11.74
C ASP A 480 30.57 -29.90 -12.68
N LEU A 481 30.31 -29.88 -13.99
CA LEU A 481 31.09 -29.13 -14.97
C LEU A 481 30.98 -27.61 -14.76
N ALA A 482 29.78 -27.12 -14.46
CA ALA A 482 29.53 -25.73 -14.13
C ALA A 482 30.23 -25.32 -12.83
N ASP A 483 30.15 -26.13 -11.76
CA ASP A 483 30.84 -25.92 -10.48
C ASP A 483 32.36 -25.96 -10.63
N ALA A 484 32.91 -26.89 -11.42
CA ALA A 484 34.33 -26.92 -11.75
C ALA A 484 34.78 -25.67 -12.51
N THR A 485 33.93 -25.15 -13.40
CA THR A 485 34.18 -23.89 -14.12
C THR A 485 34.12 -22.68 -13.18
N ILE A 486 33.15 -22.63 -12.26
CA ILE A 486 33.05 -21.60 -11.21
C ILE A 486 34.28 -21.61 -10.30
N ALA A 487 34.79 -22.79 -9.94
CA ALA A 487 36.00 -22.92 -9.13
C ALA A 487 37.23 -22.31 -9.83
N LEU A 488 37.37 -22.49 -11.14
CA LEU A 488 38.41 -21.83 -11.95
C LEU A 488 38.21 -20.31 -12.04
N MET A 489 36.97 -19.84 -12.02
CA MET A 489 36.59 -18.42 -12.09
C MET A 489 36.68 -17.69 -10.74
N LYS A 490 36.87 -18.39 -9.62
CA LYS A 490 36.80 -17.81 -8.27
C LYS A 490 37.72 -16.60 -8.11
N ASP A 491 38.96 -16.70 -8.57
CA ASP A 491 39.98 -15.64 -8.45
C ASP A 491 40.00 -14.66 -9.63
N TRP A 492 39.07 -14.79 -10.60
CA TRP A 492 39.02 -13.88 -11.74
C TRP A 492 38.59 -12.46 -11.30
N PRO A 493 39.11 -11.41 -11.95
CA PRO A 493 38.59 -10.06 -11.72
C PRO A 493 37.13 -9.99 -12.16
N VAL A 494 36.36 -9.13 -11.49
CA VAL A 494 34.91 -9.02 -11.67
C VAL A 494 34.61 -7.91 -12.69
N ASP A 495 33.78 -8.19 -13.70
CA ASP A 495 33.29 -7.12 -14.60
C ASP A 495 32.15 -6.37 -13.91
N ALA A 496 32.34 -5.06 -13.69
CA ALA A 496 31.38 -4.18 -13.04
C ALA A 496 30.51 -3.37 -14.03
N CYS A 497 30.77 -3.51 -15.33
CA CYS A 497 30.26 -2.61 -16.35
C CYS A 497 29.04 -3.13 -17.11
N SER A 498 28.22 -2.21 -17.62
CA SER A 498 27.13 -2.52 -18.56
C SER A 498 27.65 -3.26 -19.80
N ALA A 499 26.87 -4.22 -20.31
CA ALA A 499 27.21 -5.03 -21.48
C ALA A 499 25.97 -5.68 -22.12
N ARG A 500 25.99 -5.88 -23.44
CA ARG A 500 25.10 -6.82 -24.14
C ARG A 500 25.89 -8.01 -24.67
N LEU A 501 25.77 -9.17 -24.03
CA LEU A 501 26.44 -10.40 -24.42
C LEU A 501 25.55 -11.18 -25.38
N VAL A 502 26.09 -11.54 -26.55
CA VAL A 502 25.37 -12.24 -27.61
C VAL A 502 26.05 -13.55 -28.00
N ASP A 503 25.24 -14.43 -28.57
CA ASP A 503 25.64 -15.67 -29.23
C ASP A 503 26.67 -15.44 -30.34
N ASP A 504 27.60 -16.37 -30.53
CA ASP A 504 28.70 -16.22 -31.49
C ASP A 504 28.22 -16.33 -32.96
N GLU A 505 27.21 -17.19 -33.19
CA GLU A 505 26.76 -17.59 -34.53
C GLU A 505 25.47 -16.87 -34.97
N SER A 506 24.45 -16.84 -34.10
CA SER A 506 23.14 -16.22 -34.38
C SER A 506 23.07 -14.73 -34.02
N GLU A 507 24.05 -14.24 -33.26
CA GLU A 507 24.03 -12.96 -32.54
C GLU A 507 22.79 -12.70 -31.64
N GLU A 508 22.00 -13.73 -31.30
CA GLU A 508 20.89 -13.63 -30.34
C GLU A 508 21.41 -13.19 -28.96
N THR A 509 20.65 -12.35 -28.25
CA THR A 509 21.00 -11.88 -26.91
C THR A 509 20.98 -13.03 -25.90
N LEU A 510 22.06 -13.16 -25.13
CA LEU A 510 22.18 -14.12 -24.03
C LEU A 510 22.00 -13.43 -22.67
N VAL A 511 22.63 -12.27 -22.49
CA VAL A 511 22.68 -11.49 -21.24
C VAL A 511 22.71 -10.00 -21.54
N CYS A 512 21.91 -9.22 -20.82
CA CYS A 512 22.01 -7.77 -20.75
C CYS A 512 22.34 -7.36 -19.30
N VAL A 513 23.41 -6.59 -19.13
CA VAL A 513 23.90 -6.09 -17.85
C VAL A 513 23.66 -4.58 -17.78
N PHE A 514 22.87 -4.15 -16.80
CA PHE A 514 22.58 -2.77 -16.48
C PHE A 514 23.31 -2.42 -15.18
N SER A 515 24.46 -1.77 -15.30
CA SER A 515 25.38 -1.46 -14.21
C SER A 515 26.11 -0.14 -14.50
N TYR A 516 27.43 -0.07 -14.29
CA TYR A 516 28.23 1.11 -14.62
C TYR A 516 28.58 1.16 -16.11
N ARG A 517 28.28 2.26 -16.80
CA ARG A 517 28.79 2.53 -18.15
C ARG A 517 29.93 3.54 -18.09
N MET A 518 31.08 3.15 -18.59
CA MET A 518 32.22 4.05 -18.83
C MET A 518 32.09 4.73 -20.20
N PRO A 519 32.74 5.88 -20.45
CA PRO A 519 32.65 6.60 -21.71
C PRO A 519 33.39 5.83 -22.81
N ALA A 520 32.93 5.92 -24.06
CA ALA A 520 33.52 5.21 -25.20
C ALA A 520 35.04 5.46 -25.35
N GLU A 521 35.50 6.68 -25.09
CA GLU A 521 36.92 7.08 -25.09
C GLU A 521 37.81 6.24 -24.15
N ASN A 522 37.24 5.67 -23.07
CA ASN A 522 37.94 4.79 -22.13
C ASN A 522 37.53 3.32 -22.26
N ALA A 523 36.48 3.03 -23.04
CA ALA A 523 36.09 1.67 -23.39
C ALA A 523 37.04 1.18 -24.50
N VAL A 524 38.27 0.85 -24.08
CA VAL A 524 39.41 0.32 -24.85
C VAL A 524 39.09 0.13 -26.33
N GLN A 525 39.64 0.99 -27.19
CA GLN A 525 39.65 0.78 -28.64
C GLN A 525 40.37 -0.56 -28.94
N CYS A 526 39.59 -1.63 -28.99
CA CYS A 526 40.05 -2.94 -29.40
C CYS A 526 40.25 -2.92 -30.92
N SER A 527 41.44 -2.43 -31.31
CA SER A 527 42.07 -2.45 -32.64
C SER A 527 41.31 -1.79 -33.79
N GLU A 528 41.67 -0.53 -34.08
CA GLU A 528 41.58 0.08 -35.42
C GLU A 528 42.92 0.00 -36.19
N GLU A 529 43.94 -0.69 -35.65
CA GLU A 529 45.19 -0.96 -36.38
C GLU A 529 45.00 -2.10 -37.40
N ASN A 530 44.40 -1.76 -38.56
CA ASN A 530 44.66 -2.27 -39.93
C ASN A 530 43.49 -1.92 -40.86
N GLU A 531 43.32 -0.64 -41.18
CA GLU A 531 42.46 -0.19 -42.29
C GLU A 531 43.30 0.00 -43.57
N ASP A 532 43.24 -0.97 -44.49
CA ASP A 532 43.49 -0.73 -45.91
C ASP A 532 42.14 -0.49 -46.60
N GLU A 533 42.04 0.59 -47.37
CA GLU A 533 40.79 1.20 -47.82
C GLU A 533 40.05 0.37 -48.90
N ASP A 534 38.81 -0.08 -48.63
CA ASP A 534 37.83 -0.40 -49.68
C ASP A 534 36.42 0.10 -49.30
N SER A 535 36.08 1.29 -49.80
CA SER A 535 35.08 2.20 -49.24
C SER A 535 33.63 1.95 -49.68
N ASN A 536 33.29 0.73 -50.12
CA ASN A 536 31.98 0.47 -50.74
C ASN A 536 31.21 -0.76 -50.22
N SER A 537 31.72 -1.45 -49.19
CA SER A 537 30.91 -2.42 -48.46
C SER A 537 30.16 -1.76 -47.30
N LYS A 538 28.88 -2.09 -47.13
CA LYS A 538 28.14 -1.88 -45.87
C LYS A 538 28.60 -2.91 -44.82
N ASN A 539 29.91 -2.98 -44.58
CA ASN A 539 30.51 -3.83 -43.58
C ASN A 539 30.01 -3.36 -42.20
N LYS A 540 29.09 -4.14 -41.60
CA LYS A 540 28.88 -4.07 -40.15
C LYS A 540 30.25 -4.33 -39.51
N HIS A 541 30.78 -3.36 -38.75
CA HIS A 541 31.98 -3.59 -37.95
C HIS A 541 31.75 -4.86 -37.10
N PRO A 542 32.68 -5.84 -37.13
CA PRO A 542 32.48 -7.11 -36.47
C PRO A 542 32.31 -6.91 -34.96
N CYS A 543 31.24 -7.46 -34.39
CA CYS A 543 31.00 -7.36 -32.95
C CYS A 543 32.22 -7.92 -32.18
N PRO A 544 32.86 -7.15 -31.29
CA PRO A 544 34.08 -7.59 -30.62
C PRO A 544 33.79 -8.79 -29.71
N ASN A 545 34.81 -9.60 -29.47
CA ASN A 545 34.75 -10.67 -28.47
C ASN A 545 34.70 -10.06 -27.07
N TYR A 546 34.02 -10.70 -26.13
CA TYR A 546 33.97 -10.26 -24.74
C TYR A 546 35.38 -10.27 -24.12
N PRO A 547 35.88 -9.11 -23.61
CA PRO A 547 37.25 -8.98 -23.13
C PRO A 547 37.46 -9.54 -21.70
N GLY A 548 36.44 -10.16 -21.12
CA GLY A 548 36.40 -10.40 -19.68
C GLY A 548 36.30 -9.09 -18.91
N SER A 549 36.83 -9.10 -17.69
CA SER A 549 36.89 -7.95 -16.79
C SER A 549 38.07 -7.01 -17.03
N HIS A 550 38.86 -7.22 -18.10
CA HIS A 550 40.04 -6.41 -18.40
C HIS A 550 39.64 -4.95 -18.70
N GLY A 551 40.10 -4.02 -17.86
CA GLY A 551 39.72 -2.60 -17.93
C GLY A 551 38.25 -2.33 -17.62
N ARG A 552 37.52 -3.28 -17.02
CA ARG A 552 36.07 -3.19 -16.74
C ARG A 552 35.72 -3.49 -15.27
N THR A 553 36.71 -3.50 -14.39
CA THR A 553 36.51 -3.78 -12.95
C THR A 553 35.94 -2.58 -12.20
N LEU A 554 35.44 -2.81 -10.98
CA LEU A 554 35.03 -1.71 -10.07
C LEU A 554 36.17 -0.70 -9.80
N ARG A 555 37.44 -1.12 -9.88
CA ARG A 555 38.59 -0.21 -9.77
C ARG A 555 38.62 0.73 -10.97
N ASP A 556 38.49 0.19 -12.18
CA ASP A 556 38.55 0.94 -13.44
C ASP A 556 37.39 1.95 -13.50
N VAL A 557 36.17 1.50 -13.16
CA VAL A 557 34.97 2.35 -12.98
C VAL A 557 35.21 3.51 -12.00
N LYS A 558 35.85 3.26 -10.85
CA LYS A 558 36.14 4.29 -9.85
C LYS A 558 37.24 5.26 -10.28
N THR A 559 38.10 4.87 -11.21
CA THR A 559 39.15 5.74 -11.78
C THR A 559 38.74 6.43 -13.08
N ALA A 560 37.62 6.03 -13.70
CA ALA A 560 37.13 6.65 -14.92
C ALA A 560 36.72 8.12 -14.67
N PRO A 561 37.07 9.06 -15.57
CA PRO A 561 36.81 10.49 -15.38
C PRO A 561 35.31 10.84 -15.38
N LYS A 562 34.48 9.97 -15.95
CA LYS A 562 33.02 10.05 -15.97
C LYS A 562 32.48 8.63 -15.96
N CYS A 563 31.39 8.37 -15.25
CA CYS A 563 30.69 7.10 -15.30
C CYS A 563 29.18 7.34 -15.20
N HIS A 564 28.40 6.53 -15.90
CA HIS A 564 26.94 6.51 -15.88
C HIS A 564 26.45 5.26 -15.15
N TRP A 565 25.29 5.34 -14.50
CA TRP A 565 24.66 4.20 -13.84
C TRP A 565 23.36 3.86 -14.57
N ASP A 566 23.30 2.65 -15.12
CA ASP A 566 22.17 2.14 -15.91
C ASP A 566 21.28 1.19 -15.11
N GLY A 567 21.72 0.80 -13.90
CA GLY A 567 20.96 -0.06 -13.00
C GLY A 567 19.80 0.66 -12.32
N ILE A 568 19.16 -0.03 -11.38
CA ILE A 568 18.01 0.50 -10.64
C ILE A 568 18.45 1.72 -9.80
N PRO A 569 17.69 2.84 -9.80
CA PRO A 569 17.96 3.99 -8.94
C PRO A 569 18.00 3.63 -7.46
N THR A 570 18.94 4.21 -6.70
CA THR A 570 19.23 3.80 -5.32
C THR A 570 18.10 4.10 -4.34
N ASP A 571 17.41 5.22 -4.53
CA ASP A 571 16.20 5.63 -3.80
C ASP A 571 15.06 4.63 -4.02
N MET A 572 14.81 4.26 -5.28
CA MET A 572 13.80 3.28 -5.68
C MET A 572 14.11 1.89 -5.10
N LEU A 573 15.39 1.50 -5.10
CA LEU A 573 15.87 0.24 -4.53
C LEU A 573 15.76 0.21 -2.99
N GLN A 574 16.09 1.32 -2.31
CA GLN A 574 15.95 1.41 -0.86
C GLN A 574 14.47 1.23 -0.47
N ARG A 575 13.57 1.95 -1.15
CA ARG A 575 12.13 1.82 -0.88
C ARG A 575 11.63 0.40 -1.10
N TYR A 576 12.05 -0.25 -2.19
CA TYR A 576 11.70 -1.65 -2.44
C TYR A 576 12.19 -2.56 -1.31
N HIS A 577 13.41 -2.37 -0.79
CA HIS A 577 13.94 -3.18 0.30
C HIS A 577 13.17 -3.00 1.62
N GLU A 578 12.83 -1.77 1.99
CA GLU A 578 12.00 -1.47 3.17
C GLU A 578 10.64 -2.15 3.09
N ILE A 579 9.97 -2.04 1.93
CA ILE A 579 8.66 -2.66 1.66
C ILE A 579 8.74 -4.19 1.63
N THR A 580 9.84 -4.77 1.14
CA THR A 580 10.05 -6.22 1.17
C THR A 580 10.28 -6.74 2.58
N GLN A 581 11.01 -5.99 3.41
CA GLN A 581 11.14 -6.35 4.83
C GLN A 581 9.81 -6.20 5.57
N GLU A 582 9.00 -5.18 5.24
CA GLU A 582 7.66 -5.02 5.81
C GLU A 582 6.77 -6.23 5.47
N LEU A 583 6.70 -6.60 4.18
CA LEU A 583 5.96 -7.78 3.72
C LEU A 583 6.38 -9.01 4.52
N HIS A 584 7.68 -9.30 4.63
CA HIS A 584 8.15 -10.48 5.37
C HIS A 584 8.02 -10.38 6.90
N SER A 585 7.80 -9.18 7.48
CA SER A 585 7.46 -9.03 8.90
C SER A 585 5.99 -9.36 9.19
N LEU A 586 5.11 -9.19 8.20
CA LEU A 586 3.67 -9.49 8.28
C LEU A 586 3.34 -10.90 7.76
N MET A 587 4.11 -11.36 6.77
CA MET A 587 4.05 -12.66 6.12
C MET A 587 5.44 -13.32 6.21
N PRO A 588 5.82 -13.89 7.38
CA PRO A 588 7.08 -14.56 7.57
C PRO A 588 7.29 -15.65 6.51
N PRO A 589 8.44 -15.65 5.82
CA PRO A 589 8.62 -16.48 4.64
C PRO A 589 8.71 -17.96 5.03
N HIS A 590 8.00 -18.83 4.30
CA HIS A 590 7.71 -20.20 4.77
C HIS A 590 8.25 -21.30 3.85
N VAL A 591 9.39 -21.90 4.23
CA VAL A 591 9.94 -23.03 3.48
C VAL A 591 9.15 -24.32 3.74
N ASN A 592 8.27 -24.69 2.81
CA ASN A 592 7.89 -26.08 2.66
C ASN A 592 9.02 -26.85 1.98
N LYS A 593 9.26 -28.10 2.39
CA LYS A 593 10.25 -29.00 1.75
C LYS A 593 10.05 -29.22 0.24
N ARG A 594 8.84 -28.96 -0.28
CA ARG A 594 8.50 -29.05 -1.72
C ARG A 594 8.81 -27.77 -2.52
N ASP A 595 9.00 -26.65 -1.82
CA ASP A 595 9.27 -25.33 -2.42
C ASP A 595 10.80 -25.06 -2.48
N ILE A 596 11.58 -25.86 -1.74
CA ILE A 596 13.01 -26.11 -1.97
C ILE A 596 13.19 -26.69 -3.38
N ARG A 597 13.74 -25.91 -4.31
CA ARG A 597 13.93 -26.33 -5.70
C ARG A 597 15.17 -27.21 -5.88
N HIS A 598 16.15 -27.09 -4.98
CA HIS A 598 17.40 -27.83 -5.05
C HIS A 598 17.69 -28.53 -3.72
N PRO A 599 17.89 -29.87 -3.68
CA PRO A 599 18.10 -30.63 -2.43
C PRO A 599 19.29 -30.23 -1.56
N SER A 600 20.10 -29.28 -2.03
CA SER A 600 21.29 -28.76 -1.37
C SER A 600 21.10 -27.33 -0.80
N GLU A 601 19.92 -26.71 -0.91
CA GLU A 601 19.54 -25.47 -0.22
C GLU A 601 19.29 -25.74 1.30
N THR A 602 19.54 -24.75 2.16
CA THR A 602 19.43 -24.81 3.64
C THR A 602 18.70 -23.55 4.15
N VAL A 603 18.07 -23.49 5.35
CA VAL A 603 16.92 -22.57 5.74
C VAL A 603 17.00 -21.72 7.07
N MET A 604 17.18 -20.38 7.03
CA MET A 604 17.65 -19.58 8.22
C MET A 604 16.59 -19.46 9.30
N THR A 605 17.07 -19.49 10.53
CA THR A 605 16.32 -19.03 11.70
C THR A 605 16.99 -17.81 12.31
N TYR A 606 16.19 -16.77 12.58
CA TYR A 606 16.62 -15.60 13.35
C TYR A 606 16.20 -15.80 14.79
N THR A 607 17.14 -15.75 15.74
CA THR A 607 16.81 -15.68 17.17
C THR A 607 16.94 -14.24 17.67
N HIS A 608 15.95 -13.80 18.44
CA HIS A 608 15.86 -12.42 18.92
C HIS A 608 16.89 -12.07 20.02
N GLN A 609 17.66 -13.07 20.48
CA GLN A 609 18.63 -12.98 21.58
C GLN A 609 20.06 -13.20 21.08
N ALA A 610 20.74 -12.08 20.80
CA ALA A 610 22.15 -11.98 20.41
C ALA A 610 22.55 -12.66 19.08
N LEU A 611 23.38 -11.93 18.32
CA LEU A 611 24.06 -12.43 17.12
C LEU A 611 25.08 -13.50 17.51
N GLN A 612 24.67 -14.77 17.60
CA GLN A 612 25.57 -15.91 17.50
C GLN A 612 25.57 -16.45 16.07
N GLU A 613 26.77 -16.73 15.55
CA GLU A 613 26.99 -17.08 14.15
C GLU A 613 26.56 -18.53 13.87
N GLY A 614 25.46 -18.71 13.13
CA GLY A 614 24.96 -20.01 12.69
C GLY A 614 24.05 -19.84 11.46
N PRO A 615 24.40 -20.36 10.27
CA PRO A 615 23.71 -20.05 9.02
C PRO A 615 22.86 -21.19 8.46
N GLU A 616 21.89 -20.77 7.65
CA GLU A 616 20.94 -21.50 6.80
C GLU A 616 20.11 -20.35 6.09
N TYR A 617 19.23 -20.54 5.07
CA TYR A 617 18.51 -19.41 4.38
C TYR A 617 17.11 -19.63 3.66
N VAL A 618 16.14 -18.68 3.69
CA VAL A 618 14.73 -18.86 3.18
C VAL A 618 14.48 -18.34 1.73
N ARG A 619 13.52 -18.92 0.99
CA ARG A 619 13.01 -18.48 -0.34
C ARG A 619 11.48 -18.42 -0.37
N ASP A 620 10.91 -17.31 -0.87
CA ASP A 620 9.47 -17.13 -1.11
C ASP A 620 9.18 -16.87 -2.60
N GLY A 621 7.98 -17.28 -3.08
CA GLY A 621 7.58 -17.23 -4.48
C GLY A 621 6.21 -16.59 -4.69
N VAL A 622 6.17 -15.27 -4.83
CA VAL A 622 4.95 -14.49 -5.12
C VAL A 622 4.69 -14.47 -6.63
N GLY A 623 3.96 -15.45 -7.15
CA GLY A 623 3.68 -15.52 -8.60
C GLY A 623 2.69 -16.59 -9.02
N GLU A 624 2.21 -16.50 -10.26
CA GLU A 624 1.22 -17.44 -10.80
C GLU A 624 1.89 -18.55 -11.60
N GLN A 625 1.68 -19.79 -11.18
CA GLN A 625 2.20 -20.96 -11.89
C GLN A 625 1.03 -21.76 -12.47
N ALA A 626 1.01 -21.90 -13.80
CA ALA A 626 0.39 -23.07 -14.38
C ALA A 626 1.24 -24.29 -14.01
N HIS A 627 0.58 -25.43 -13.78
CA HIS A 627 1.19 -26.74 -13.99
C HIS A 627 0.53 -27.38 -15.22
N LYS A 628 1.26 -28.20 -15.97
CA LYS A 628 0.85 -28.83 -17.23
C LYS A 628 -0.60 -29.34 -17.30
N ASN A 629 -1.08 -29.92 -16.20
CA ASN A 629 -2.42 -30.51 -16.07
C ASN A 629 -3.35 -29.77 -15.09
N HIS A 630 -2.94 -28.60 -14.58
CA HIS A 630 -3.70 -27.84 -13.58
C HIS A 630 -4.15 -26.47 -14.11
N ARG A 631 -5.00 -25.81 -13.34
CA ARG A 631 -5.34 -24.39 -13.57
C ARG A 631 -4.13 -23.53 -13.25
N MET A 632 -4.09 -22.34 -13.84
CA MET A 632 -3.28 -21.28 -13.25
C MET A 632 -3.94 -20.92 -11.93
N THR A 633 -3.13 -20.82 -10.88
CA THR A 633 -3.55 -20.27 -9.61
C THR A 633 -2.43 -19.36 -9.11
N PRO A 634 -2.74 -18.26 -8.42
CA PRO A 634 -1.71 -17.54 -7.67
C PRO A 634 -1.03 -18.49 -6.68
N SER A 635 0.23 -18.22 -6.33
CA SER A 635 0.96 -19.07 -5.40
C SER A 635 0.26 -19.12 -4.04
N LYS A 636 0.60 -20.14 -3.23
CA LYS A 636 0.06 -20.24 -1.88
C LYS A 636 0.44 -19.03 -1.04
N ASP A 637 1.64 -18.51 -1.26
CA ASP A 637 2.16 -17.31 -0.61
C ASP A 637 1.25 -16.09 -0.87
N MET A 638 0.62 -15.99 -2.05
CA MET A 638 -0.36 -14.93 -2.38
C MET A 638 -1.73 -15.08 -1.71
N ILE A 639 -2.10 -16.27 -1.22
CA ILE A 639 -3.45 -16.58 -0.74
C ILE A 639 -3.41 -17.39 0.59
N GLU A 640 -2.34 -17.33 1.37
CA GLU A 640 -2.15 -18.37 2.39
C GLU A 640 -3.24 -18.35 3.46
N LYS A 641 -3.70 -19.55 3.83
CA LYS A 641 -4.86 -19.81 4.72
C LYS A 641 -6.20 -19.20 4.24
N GLY A 642 -6.28 -18.66 3.02
CA GLY A 642 -7.47 -17.99 2.51
C GLY A 642 -7.82 -16.71 3.26
N SER A 643 -6.85 -16.11 3.97
CA SER A 643 -7.09 -14.85 4.68
C SER A 643 -7.13 -13.67 3.70
N CYS A 644 -8.07 -12.76 3.90
CA CYS A 644 -8.08 -11.49 3.15
C CYS A 644 -6.83 -10.65 3.43
N GLY A 645 -6.23 -10.77 4.62
CA GLY A 645 -5.01 -10.05 5.02
C GLY A 645 -3.83 -10.34 4.08
N SER A 646 -3.49 -11.61 3.84
CA SER A 646 -2.36 -11.97 2.97
C SER A 646 -2.51 -11.43 1.54
N ALA A 647 -3.73 -11.48 0.99
CA ALA A 647 -4.01 -10.93 -0.33
C ALA A 647 -3.90 -9.40 -0.37
N VAL A 648 -4.30 -8.71 0.72
CA VAL A 648 -4.16 -7.25 0.86
C VAL A 648 -2.69 -6.83 1.01
N GLU A 649 -1.88 -7.54 1.81
CA GLU A 649 -0.46 -7.22 1.94
C GLU A 649 0.33 -7.46 0.64
N VAL A 650 0.02 -8.53 -0.12
CA VAL A 650 0.63 -8.74 -1.43
C VAL A 650 0.18 -7.68 -2.45
N LYS A 651 -1.10 -7.29 -2.44
CA LYS A 651 -1.60 -6.16 -3.25
C LYS A 651 -0.85 -4.87 -2.92
N ARG A 652 -0.72 -4.56 -1.63
CA ARG A 652 0.03 -3.39 -1.10
C ARG A 652 1.51 -3.45 -1.51
N TYR A 653 2.12 -4.62 -1.45
CA TYR A 653 3.48 -4.86 -1.93
C TYR A 653 3.62 -4.57 -3.44
N PHE A 654 2.68 -5.00 -4.29
CA PHE A 654 2.72 -4.66 -5.71
C PHE A 654 2.55 -3.16 -5.97
N ILE A 655 1.64 -2.48 -5.28
CA ILE A 655 1.49 -1.01 -5.36
C ILE A 655 2.80 -0.31 -4.96
N ALA A 656 3.38 -0.70 -3.83
CA ALA A 656 4.55 -0.03 -3.28
C ALA A 656 5.87 -0.38 -4.00
N THR A 657 5.94 -1.51 -4.72
CA THR A 657 7.08 -1.90 -5.58
C THR A 657 6.89 -1.57 -7.06
N ARG A 658 5.76 -0.96 -7.42
CA ARG A 658 5.38 -0.61 -8.79
C ARG A 658 6.43 0.20 -9.57
N PRO A 659 7.12 1.21 -8.97
CA PRO A 659 8.17 1.95 -9.68
C PRO A 659 9.32 1.05 -10.18
N VAL A 660 9.75 0.06 -9.38
CA VAL A 660 10.78 -0.89 -9.82
C VAL A 660 10.26 -1.73 -10.97
N ALA A 661 9.04 -2.28 -10.87
CA ALA A 661 8.48 -3.12 -11.93
C ALA A 661 8.31 -2.36 -13.27
N LEU A 662 7.92 -1.07 -13.23
CA LEU A 662 7.89 -0.18 -14.40
C LEU A 662 9.29 0.06 -14.98
N HIS A 663 10.28 0.34 -14.12
CA HIS A 663 11.66 0.53 -14.56
C HIS A 663 12.22 -0.74 -15.22
N LEU A 664 12.05 -1.89 -14.59
CA LEU A 664 12.41 -3.20 -15.14
C LEU A 664 11.73 -3.45 -16.50
N SER A 665 10.42 -3.16 -16.61
CA SER A 665 9.65 -3.33 -17.85
C SER A 665 10.30 -2.61 -19.03
N LYS A 666 10.79 -1.38 -18.83
CA LYS A 666 11.47 -0.59 -19.88
C LYS A 666 12.86 -1.11 -20.22
N CYS A 667 13.64 -1.53 -19.22
CA CYS A 667 14.93 -2.20 -19.47
C CYS A 667 14.75 -3.52 -20.23
N PHE A 668 13.68 -4.27 -19.96
CA PHE A 668 13.37 -5.54 -20.64
C PHE A 668 12.83 -5.35 -22.07
N GLU A 669 11.99 -4.34 -22.30
CA GLU A 669 11.52 -3.91 -23.63
C GLU A 669 12.69 -3.67 -24.59
N VAL A 670 13.76 -3.03 -24.11
CA VAL A 670 15.00 -2.79 -24.85
C VAL A 670 15.89 -4.02 -24.95
N ALA A 671 16.07 -4.77 -23.85
CA ALA A 671 17.01 -5.90 -23.79
C ALA A 671 16.58 -7.09 -24.66
N PHE A 672 15.28 -7.40 -24.67
CA PHE A 672 14.71 -8.58 -25.33
C PHE A 672 13.32 -8.27 -25.95
N PRO A 673 13.23 -7.39 -26.97
CA PRO A 673 11.96 -6.86 -27.46
C PRO A 673 10.97 -7.94 -27.92
N GLN A 674 11.44 -9.04 -28.51
CA GLN A 674 10.57 -10.14 -28.96
C GLN A 674 9.92 -10.91 -27.79
N TYR A 675 10.69 -11.15 -26.72
CA TYR A 675 10.14 -11.74 -25.50
C TYR A 675 9.28 -10.74 -24.73
N TYR A 676 9.60 -9.44 -24.74
CA TYR A 676 8.78 -8.40 -24.12
C TYR A 676 7.36 -8.37 -24.72
N ILE A 677 7.22 -8.43 -26.05
CA ILE A 677 5.91 -8.48 -26.72
C ILE A 677 5.11 -9.71 -26.26
N GLN A 678 5.75 -10.89 -26.23
CA GLN A 678 5.12 -12.14 -25.80
C GLN A 678 4.71 -12.10 -24.32
N TYR A 679 5.61 -11.65 -23.44
CA TYR A 679 5.38 -11.55 -22.00
C TYR A 679 4.30 -10.49 -21.70
N LYS A 680 4.31 -9.32 -22.35
CA LYS A 680 3.27 -8.28 -22.13
C LYS A 680 1.89 -8.76 -22.58
N ALA A 681 1.80 -9.49 -23.69
CA ALA A 681 0.55 -10.11 -24.13
C ALA A 681 0.08 -11.21 -23.18
N GLY A 682 0.98 -12.12 -22.78
CA GLY A 682 0.70 -13.16 -21.79
C GLY A 682 0.25 -12.56 -20.46
N PHE A 683 0.97 -11.58 -19.94
CA PHE A 683 0.67 -10.87 -18.70
C PHE A 683 -0.71 -10.22 -18.73
N LYS A 684 -1.05 -9.47 -19.79
CA LYS A 684 -2.38 -8.89 -19.99
C LYS A 684 -3.50 -9.94 -19.95
N ALA A 685 -3.25 -11.13 -20.49
CA ALA A 685 -4.21 -12.23 -20.44
C ALA A 685 -4.23 -12.97 -19.08
N GLY A 686 -3.11 -12.94 -18.35
CA GLY A 686 -2.83 -13.77 -17.18
C GLY A 686 -3.07 -13.13 -15.82
N VAL A 687 -2.74 -11.86 -15.65
CA VAL A 687 -2.59 -11.21 -14.34
C VAL A 687 -3.84 -11.30 -13.46
N TRP A 688 -3.66 -11.73 -12.20
CA TRP A 688 -4.70 -11.71 -11.16
C TRP A 688 -4.78 -10.40 -10.37
N MET A 689 -3.63 -9.77 -10.07
CA MET A 689 -3.57 -8.51 -9.33
C MET A 689 -3.17 -7.37 -10.27
N THR A 690 -4.15 -6.54 -10.66
CA THR A 690 -4.00 -5.43 -11.61
C THR A 690 -3.04 -4.33 -11.16
N GLU A 691 -2.64 -4.35 -9.89
CA GLU A 691 -1.66 -3.46 -9.29
C GLU A 691 -0.23 -3.74 -9.79
N ASP A 692 0.06 -4.98 -10.19
CA ASP A 692 1.33 -5.33 -10.86
C ASP A 692 1.31 -4.77 -12.31
N PRO A 693 2.29 -3.95 -12.72
CA PRO A 693 2.38 -3.45 -14.10
C PRO A 693 2.92 -4.47 -15.12
N GLY A 694 3.49 -5.59 -14.64
CA GLY A 694 4.11 -6.62 -15.47
C GLY A 694 5.43 -6.16 -16.14
N PRO A 695 5.87 -6.81 -17.24
CA PRO A 695 5.22 -7.90 -17.97
C PRO A 695 5.47 -9.32 -17.42
N TRP A 696 6.09 -9.46 -16.25
CA TRP A 696 6.34 -10.77 -15.64
C TRP A 696 5.15 -11.25 -14.81
N LEU A 697 4.87 -12.55 -14.88
CA LEU A 697 3.79 -13.20 -14.10
C LEU A 697 4.31 -13.90 -12.83
N GLY A 698 5.63 -14.10 -12.74
CA GLY A 698 6.30 -14.64 -11.56
C GLY A 698 7.24 -13.60 -10.95
N ARG A 699 7.12 -13.39 -9.64
CA ARG A 699 8.17 -12.77 -8.82
C ARG A 699 8.64 -13.78 -7.77
N ALA A 700 9.93 -13.79 -7.46
CA ALA A 700 10.48 -14.57 -6.35
C ALA A 700 11.46 -13.72 -5.54
N ILE A 701 11.39 -13.89 -4.22
CA ILE A 701 12.20 -13.14 -3.26
C ILE A 701 13.13 -14.16 -2.58
N VAL A 702 14.41 -14.02 -2.90
CA VAL A 702 15.50 -14.82 -2.35
C VAL A 702 15.96 -14.11 -1.08
N TRP A 703 15.20 -14.30 0.01
CA TRP A 703 15.40 -13.60 1.28
C TRP A 703 16.63 -14.14 2.00
N LYS A 704 17.77 -13.47 1.77
CA LYS A 704 19.03 -13.77 2.45
C LYS A 704 19.57 -15.16 2.17
N LEU A 705 19.22 -15.74 1.01
CA LEU A 705 19.64 -17.08 0.58
C LEU A 705 20.86 -17.10 -0.33
N GLN A 706 21.80 -17.99 0.00
CA GLN A 706 22.89 -18.40 -0.89
C GLN A 706 22.33 -19.25 -2.04
N VAL A 707 22.51 -18.77 -3.27
CA VAL A 707 22.01 -19.45 -4.48
C VAL A 707 23.12 -20.29 -5.08
N LYS A 708 22.90 -21.61 -5.15
CA LYS A 708 23.83 -22.58 -5.75
C LYS A 708 23.68 -22.64 -7.27
N THR A 709 24.58 -23.36 -7.92
CA THR A 709 24.61 -23.55 -9.37
C THR A 709 23.37 -24.30 -9.85
N HIS A 710 22.61 -23.66 -10.74
CA HIS A 710 21.38 -24.21 -11.31
C HIS A 710 20.99 -23.51 -12.61
N MET A 711 19.98 -24.05 -13.30
CA MET A 711 19.16 -23.38 -14.30
C MET A 711 17.71 -23.35 -13.83
N ASP A 712 16.96 -22.30 -14.19
CA ASP A 712 15.53 -22.22 -13.91
C ASP A 712 14.75 -23.13 -14.87
N GLY A 713 14.63 -24.40 -14.47
CA GLY A 713 14.14 -25.45 -15.36
C GLY A 713 12.71 -25.24 -15.88
N LEU A 714 11.88 -24.49 -15.15
CA LEU A 714 10.47 -24.21 -15.47
C LEU A 714 10.25 -22.90 -16.22
N ASP A 715 11.31 -22.10 -16.39
CA ASP A 715 11.24 -20.81 -17.07
C ASP A 715 11.71 -20.99 -18.53
N ASP A 716 11.15 -20.18 -19.42
CA ASP A 716 11.52 -20.19 -20.84
C ASP A 716 11.53 -18.77 -21.40
N GLY A 717 12.73 -18.31 -21.75
CA GLY A 717 13.01 -16.93 -22.09
C GLY A 717 13.78 -16.18 -20.99
N PRO A 718 13.83 -14.84 -21.07
CA PRO A 718 14.65 -14.02 -20.20
C PRO A 718 14.00 -13.77 -18.84
N THR A 719 14.85 -13.81 -17.82
CA THR A 719 14.55 -13.52 -16.42
C THR A 719 15.34 -12.28 -16.01
N ALA A 720 14.69 -11.34 -15.33
CA ALA A 720 15.32 -10.15 -14.77
C ALA A 720 15.65 -10.38 -13.29
N ILE A 721 16.91 -10.20 -12.90
CA ILE A 721 17.38 -10.35 -11.52
C ILE A 721 18.12 -9.10 -11.04
N PHE A 722 17.92 -8.75 -9.77
CA PHE A 722 18.68 -7.73 -9.07
C PHE A 722 18.80 -8.06 -7.59
N ASN A 723 19.80 -7.48 -6.92
CA ASN A 723 19.96 -7.59 -5.48
C ASN A 723 19.70 -6.26 -4.76
N MET A 724 19.46 -6.35 -3.46
CA MET A 724 19.41 -5.24 -2.51
C MET A 724 19.94 -5.67 -1.13
N GLY A 725 19.99 -4.73 -0.19
CA GLY A 725 20.53 -4.94 1.15
C GLY A 725 22.01 -4.60 1.26
N ASP A 726 22.65 -5.03 2.36
CA ASP A 726 24.01 -4.62 2.73
C ASP A 726 24.87 -5.85 3.06
N TYR A 727 25.82 -6.15 2.17
CA TYR A 727 26.62 -7.36 2.17
C TYR A 727 27.92 -7.17 1.38
N THR A 728 28.86 -8.10 1.55
CA THR A 728 30.10 -8.21 0.75
C THR A 728 30.16 -9.54 0.01
N GLY A 729 30.85 -9.60 -1.13
CA GLY A 729 30.87 -10.76 -2.04
C GLY A 729 29.58 -10.88 -2.85
N GLY A 730 29.21 -12.09 -3.25
CA GLY A 730 27.95 -12.36 -3.95
C GLY A 730 27.94 -12.01 -5.43
N GLU A 731 29.07 -12.16 -6.12
CA GLU A 731 29.19 -11.99 -7.56
C GLU A 731 28.27 -12.96 -8.33
N LEU A 732 27.82 -12.60 -9.53
CA LEU A 732 27.07 -13.51 -10.39
C LEU A 732 28.04 -14.27 -11.31
N TYR A 733 27.99 -15.60 -11.25
CA TYR A 733 28.77 -16.47 -12.13
C TYR A 733 27.86 -17.06 -13.20
N LEU A 734 28.30 -16.97 -14.45
CA LEU A 734 27.68 -17.59 -15.63
C LEU A 734 28.71 -18.53 -16.28
N PRO A 735 28.94 -19.74 -15.71
CA PRO A 735 29.99 -20.67 -16.16
C PRO A 735 29.92 -21.03 -17.65
N ASP A 736 28.72 -21.19 -18.21
CA ASP A 736 28.54 -21.48 -19.65
C ASP A 736 29.17 -20.42 -20.56
N LEU A 737 29.21 -19.17 -20.09
CA LEU A 737 29.78 -18.03 -20.82
C LEU A 737 31.20 -17.70 -20.35
N LYS A 738 31.67 -18.32 -19.27
CA LYS A 738 32.88 -17.94 -18.51
C LYS A 738 32.85 -16.46 -18.10
N VAL A 739 31.69 -15.99 -17.63
CA VAL A 739 31.44 -14.58 -17.27
C VAL A 739 31.23 -14.46 -15.75
N LYS A 740 31.96 -13.54 -15.11
CA LYS A 740 31.84 -13.21 -13.68
C LYS A 740 31.52 -11.72 -13.53
N LEU A 741 30.32 -11.42 -13.03
CA LEU A 741 29.76 -10.06 -12.98
C LEU A 741 29.66 -9.53 -11.55
N GLU A 742 29.84 -8.22 -11.38
CA GLU A 742 29.54 -7.54 -10.14
C GLU A 742 28.02 -7.54 -9.95
N TYR A 743 27.57 -8.12 -8.85
CA TYR A 743 26.15 -8.31 -8.58
C TYR A 743 25.77 -7.69 -7.23
N LYS A 744 26.15 -6.42 -7.10
CA LYS A 744 25.88 -5.54 -5.94
C LYS A 744 24.43 -5.02 -5.93
N PRO A 745 23.98 -4.35 -4.86
CA PRO A 745 22.69 -3.69 -4.81
C PRO A 745 22.43 -2.77 -6.02
N GLY A 746 21.28 -2.97 -6.68
CA GLY A 746 20.81 -2.15 -7.81
C GLY A 746 21.33 -2.55 -9.18
N SER A 747 22.38 -3.38 -9.28
CA SER A 747 22.79 -3.97 -10.56
C SER A 747 21.67 -4.88 -11.09
N LEU A 748 21.23 -4.64 -12.32
CA LEU A 748 20.15 -5.38 -12.97
C LEU A 748 20.72 -6.24 -14.10
N ILE A 749 20.44 -7.54 -14.04
CA ILE A 749 20.85 -8.52 -15.06
C ILE A 749 19.60 -9.13 -15.67
N ILE A 750 19.47 -9.08 -16.99
CA ILE A 750 18.39 -9.75 -17.73
C ILE A 750 19.01 -10.82 -18.63
N PHE A 751 18.67 -12.09 -18.41
CA PHE A 751 19.36 -13.20 -19.08
C PHE A 751 18.49 -14.45 -19.21
N LEU A 752 18.90 -15.37 -20.09
CA LEU A 752 18.20 -16.62 -20.35
C LEU A 752 18.43 -17.67 -19.23
N SER A 753 17.86 -17.43 -18.04
CA SER A 753 18.10 -18.28 -16.84
C SER A 753 17.60 -19.72 -16.98
N GLY A 754 16.66 -19.97 -17.90
CA GLY A 754 16.21 -21.30 -18.28
C GLY A 754 17.15 -22.09 -19.21
N GLN A 755 18.21 -21.45 -19.74
CA GLN A 755 19.20 -22.04 -20.65
C GLN A 755 20.65 -21.94 -20.13
N LEU A 756 20.94 -20.99 -19.23
CA LEU A 756 22.27 -20.70 -18.70
C LEU A 756 22.40 -21.13 -17.23
N TYR A 757 23.38 -21.98 -16.93
CA TYR A 757 23.78 -22.27 -15.56
C TYR A 757 24.30 -20.99 -14.91
N HIS A 758 23.85 -20.76 -13.68
CA HIS A 758 24.22 -19.59 -12.91
C HIS A 758 24.25 -19.88 -11.41
N CYS A 759 25.11 -19.16 -10.70
CA CYS A 759 25.13 -19.16 -9.23
C CYS A 759 25.49 -17.76 -8.71
N VAL A 760 25.21 -17.55 -7.42
CA VAL A 760 25.71 -16.37 -6.70
C VAL A 760 26.92 -16.83 -5.88
N GLY A 761 27.98 -16.02 -5.87
CA GLY A 761 29.17 -16.26 -5.06
C GLY A 761 28.88 -16.27 -3.56
N GLU A 762 29.84 -16.73 -2.77
CA GLU A 762 29.77 -16.59 -1.31
C GLU A 762 29.63 -15.10 -0.95
N TRP A 763 28.66 -14.78 -0.10
CA TRP A 763 28.48 -13.42 0.43
C TRP A 763 28.37 -13.45 1.95
N LYS A 764 28.65 -12.30 2.57
CA LYS A 764 28.54 -12.11 4.02
C LYS A 764 27.73 -10.86 4.32
N PRO A 765 26.74 -10.92 5.23
CA PRO A 765 26.00 -9.73 5.63
C PRO A 765 26.96 -8.70 6.25
N ALA A 766 26.72 -7.42 5.99
CA ALA A 766 27.40 -6.37 6.71
C ALA A 766 27.02 -6.36 8.20
N LYS A 767 27.79 -5.65 9.02
CA LYS A 767 27.49 -5.52 10.45
C LYS A 767 26.21 -4.70 10.64
N GLN A 768 25.19 -5.29 11.27
CA GLN A 768 23.93 -4.59 11.53
C GLN A 768 24.16 -3.27 12.28
N VAL A 769 23.77 -2.16 11.64
CA VAL A 769 23.70 -0.85 12.27
C VAL A 769 22.36 -0.74 12.99
N LYS A 770 22.35 -0.38 14.28
CA LYS A 770 21.12 -0.31 15.10
C LYS A 770 20.09 0.71 14.59
N THR A 771 20.53 1.71 13.82
CA THR A 771 19.70 2.79 13.29
C THR A 771 19.32 2.60 11.82
N ALA A 772 19.79 1.53 11.16
CA ALA A 772 19.37 1.24 9.78
C ALA A 772 17.88 0.85 9.75
N PRO A 773 17.10 1.32 8.75
CA PRO A 773 15.68 1.00 8.65
C PRO A 773 15.43 -0.47 8.28
N VAL A 774 16.44 -1.11 7.69
CA VAL A 774 16.42 -2.49 7.17
C VAL A 774 17.55 -3.32 7.78
N THR A 775 17.39 -4.63 7.70
CA THR A 775 18.35 -5.61 8.19
C THR A 775 19.43 -5.91 7.15
N THR A 776 20.66 -6.16 7.59
CA THR A 776 21.79 -6.47 6.69
C THR A 776 21.69 -7.88 6.10
N GLY A 777 22.45 -8.10 5.02
CA GLY A 777 22.41 -9.29 4.18
C GLY A 777 21.94 -8.99 2.76
N ARG A 778 22.09 -9.99 1.87
CA ARG A 778 21.68 -9.91 0.48
C ARG A 778 20.22 -10.32 0.33
N VAL A 779 19.37 -9.49 -0.28
CA VAL A 779 18.05 -9.94 -0.74
C VAL A 779 18.04 -9.93 -2.26
N GLY A 780 17.82 -11.09 -2.87
CA GLY A 780 17.71 -11.22 -4.32
C GLY A 780 16.26 -11.15 -4.78
N ASN A 781 16.01 -10.50 -5.91
CA ASN A 781 14.72 -10.45 -6.56
C ASN A 781 14.82 -11.06 -7.95
N VAL A 782 13.81 -11.84 -8.34
CA VAL A 782 13.75 -12.57 -9.61
C VAL A 782 12.38 -12.33 -10.24
N PHE A 783 12.37 -11.76 -11.44
CA PHE A 783 11.19 -11.46 -12.24
C PHE A 783 11.22 -12.34 -13.50
N PHE A 784 10.26 -13.27 -13.60
CA PHE A 784 10.27 -14.36 -14.57
C PHE A 784 8.88 -14.65 -15.13
N PHE A 785 8.80 -15.42 -16.21
CA PHE A 785 7.55 -15.89 -16.77
C PHE A 785 7.60 -17.43 -16.86
N PRO A 786 6.81 -18.16 -16.05
CA PRO A 786 6.80 -19.62 -16.10
C PRO A 786 6.39 -20.11 -17.49
N ARG A 787 7.14 -21.05 -18.05
CA ARG A 787 6.93 -21.57 -19.41
C ARG A 787 5.49 -22.03 -19.64
N GLU A 788 4.98 -22.86 -18.74
CA GLU A 788 3.64 -23.45 -18.84
C GLU A 788 2.53 -22.39 -18.71
N SER A 789 2.80 -21.28 -18.01
CA SER A 789 1.90 -20.12 -17.97
C SER A 789 1.91 -19.39 -19.32
N LEU A 790 3.09 -19.14 -19.91
CA LEU A 790 3.22 -18.44 -21.19
C LEU A 790 2.59 -19.24 -22.35
N GLU A 791 2.86 -20.54 -22.45
CA GLU A 791 2.27 -21.44 -23.45
C GLU A 791 0.73 -21.43 -23.36
N LYS A 792 0.18 -21.39 -22.14
CA LYS A 792 -1.27 -21.41 -21.88
C LYS A 792 -1.97 -20.07 -22.16
N LEU A 793 -1.26 -18.96 -21.96
CA LEU A 793 -1.76 -17.59 -22.16
C LEU A 793 -1.55 -17.08 -23.60
N THR A 794 -0.72 -17.76 -24.39
CA THR A 794 -0.49 -17.42 -25.80
C THR A 794 -1.81 -17.44 -26.58
N GLY A 795 -2.10 -16.33 -27.27
CA GLY A 795 -3.33 -16.16 -28.06
C GLY A 795 -4.61 -15.98 -27.24
N LYS A 796 -4.53 -15.73 -25.93
CA LYS A 796 -5.67 -15.35 -25.08
C LYS A 796 -5.92 -13.84 -25.12
N ASN A 797 -7.15 -13.42 -24.85
CA ASN A 797 -7.50 -12.00 -24.75
C ASN A 797 -7.03 -11.42 -23.41
N GLU A 798 -6.93 -10.10 -23.32
CA GLU A 798 -6.72 -9.38 -22.06
C GLU A 798 -7.80 -9.73 -21.02
N GLY A 799 -7.40 -9.94 -19.77
CA GLY A 799 -8.28 -10.39 -18.68
C GLY A 799 -8.76 -11.85 -18.74
N TRP A 800 -8.33 -12.66 -19.72
CA TRP A 800 -8.82 -14.04 -19.91
C TRP A 800 -8.77 -14.91 -18.64
N ASN A 801 -7.69 -14.83 -17.85
CA ASN A 801 -7.52 -15.66 -16.66
C ASN A 801 -8.59 -15.36 -15.60
N VAL A 802 -8.90 -14.08 -15.38
CA VAL A 802 -9.97 -13.63 -14.49
C VAL A 802 -11.35 -13.95 -15.07
N ASN A 803 -11.60 -13.56 -16.33
CA ASN A 803 -12.90 -13.71 -17.00
C ASN A 803 -13.34 -15.17 -17.17
N THR A 804 -12.39 -16.10 -17.31
CA THR A 804 -12.68 -17.53 -17.45
C THR A 804 -12.40 -18.34 -16.18
N LEU A 805 -11.96 -17.72 -15.08
CA LEU A 805 -11.47 -18.42 -13.89
C LEU A 805 -10.46 -19.52 -14.28
N SER A 806 -9.42 -19.11 -15.01
CA SER A 806 -8.33 -19.93 -15.55
C SER A 806 -8.79 -21.05 -16.49
N GLY A 807 -9.79 -20.76 -17.33
CA GLY A 807 -10.40 -21.68 -18.29
C GLY A 807 -11.45 -22.62 -17.71
N LYS A 808 -12.04 -22.31 -16.54
CA LYS A 808 -13.14 -23.09 -15.92
C LYS A 808 -14.53 -22.62 -16.36
N GLY A 809 -14.72 -21.32 -16.52
CA GLY A 809 -15.98 -20.69 -16.90
C GLY A 809 -16.04 -20.33 -18.39
N LEU A 810 -17.22 -19.91 -18.83
CA LEU A 810 -17.36 -19.16 -20.08
C LEU A 810 -16.58 -17.83 -19.98
N ASP A 811 -16.05 -17.34 -21.09
CA ASP A 811 -15.37 -16.04 -21.15
C ASP A 811 -16.43 -14.92 -21.06
N VAL A 812 -16.67 -14.42 -19.86
CA VAL A 812 -17.66 -13.35 -19.61
C VAL A 812 -17.21 -11.97 -20.11
N GLY A 813 -15.96 -11.84 -20.57
CA GLY A 813 -15.39 -10.59 -21.07
C GLY A 813 -15.74 -10.24 -22.52
N LYS A 814 -16.59 -11.03 -23.19
CA LYS A 814 -17.06 -10.77 -24.56
C LYS A 814 -18.56 -10.53 -24.61
N ASN A 815 -18.95 -9.28 -24.38
CA ASN A 815 -20.20 -8.66 -24.83
C ASN A 815 -19.88 -7.29 -25.43
#